data_AF-A0A7V0U5D8-F1
#
_entry.id   AF-A0A7V0U5D8-F1
#
_cell.length_a   1.000
_cell.length_b   1.000
_cell.length_c   1.000
_cell.angle_alpha   90.00
_cell.angle_beta   90.00
_cell.angle_gamma   90.00
#
_symmetry.space_group_name_H-M   'P 1'
#
loop_
_entity.id
_entity.type
_entity.pdbx_description
1 polymer ?
#
loop_
_entity_poly.entity_id
_entity_poly.type
_entity_poly.pdbx_seq_one_letter_code
_entity_poly.pdbx_strand_id
1 'polypeptide(L)'
;MNIDFIEALEEMAKEKGIPREDLYDAIRKGLAVAYEEEHGPQEETLVEIDTHSGDIHINGERIELAKFGRIATKKAEETIRQEVVQRRREIIYNLYVNRVGEIISGSIHRFEGKDVWVNLGEAEAVLPDAERIPGERYHAGERLRCYLLAVQATQGDPRIVLSRAAPEFVAELLRLEVPEIDDGTLVIRRIAREAGRRSKVAVESLDRNVDPVGTCVGAGGARVRVVTRELSGEKIDLIRWSDDVEQLLKNGLEPASVLSVELDTSQRTAKVLVPHDELSLATAREDRTFGCPRSSSGTMLRSPAPRKKTRDKASFPTMKSLSERFLEGAFRASRYRAWWVLLVWLIVSGVGIYFSLDIPFRGSFLDLLPQDDPLIDEYRENERYFGDAVGLLLELVGEIPEDPELRSERLLAAAERIAVILRAEEEITHVIYLQEIPEEIPDQYVQLFSLDAARLQRIQSSLVLARSAIGAGSLGLFSSLDRQTEYAAAGSLDQMYALISDQFTQAMLSAQGSLGSIQLGGAPAEEQLDVILALNEAVLDTLRGLGSLAPVTDALGDLSSIFMPDLAAGYRDPQPYLSSDHTMLLMVAQPRFPSQKGLEYSKLITHLVDDSIQASDVASLGVRVRQTGTYPFNTATTVAVNRDMLRTTIVSSIGVFVIFMVAFGSLFYSVIAVIPLLVSVVLTMAWARLAVDGFNLVTTFLPALVLGLGIDYAIHIIARYSEERSQGRSLNRALYVAIQSKGKASLYAAATTALVFLGLLTSESRALFEMGMITSVGVMSAFLATLFLLPTLITLSHYLFRGRRK
;
A
#
# COMPACT_ATOMS: atom_id res chain seq x y z
N MET A 1 37.43 -10.58 -11.43
CA MET A 1 36.07 -10.09 -11.17
C MET A 1 36.02 -9.64 -9.73
N ASN A 2 35.85 -8.34 -9.50
CA ASN A 2 35.80 -7.74 -8.18
C ASN A 2 34.33 -7.66 -7.72
N ILE A 3 33.78 -8.82 -7.34
CA ILE A 3 32.37 -8.97 -6.97
C ILE A 3 32.04 -8.11 -5.76
N ASP A 4 32.92 -8.14 -4.75
CA ASP A 4 32.80 -7.34 -3.52
C ASP A 4 32.70 -5.83 -3.81
N PHE A 5 33.42 -5.34 -4.83
CA PHE A 5 33.35 -3.94 -5.25
C PHE A 5 31.99 -3.60 -5.88
N ILE A 6 31.44 -4.50 -6.71
CA ILE A 6 30.12 -4.30 -7.32
C ILE A 6 29.02 -4.34 -6.27
N GLU A 7 29.08 -5.30 -5.34
CA GLU A 7 28.09 -5.45 -4.26
C GLU A 7 28.12 -4.24 -3.31
N ALA A 8 29.31 -3.77 -2.93
CA ALA A 8 29.46 -2.56 -2.11
C ALA A 8 28.93 -1.30 -2.82
N LEU A 9 29.08 -1.22 -4.14
CA LEU A 9 28.59 -0.10 -4.95
C LEU A 9 27.06 -0.15 -5.07
N GLU A 10 26.47 -1.34 -5.18
CA GLU A 10 25.01 -1.53 -5.16
C GLU A 10 24.41 -1.20 -3.79
N GLU A 11 25.05 -1.62 -2.71
CA GLU A 11 24.64 -1.27 -1.34
C GLU A 11 24.72 0.25 -1.13
N MET A 12 25.80 0.88 -1.58
CA MET A 12 25.99 2.33 -1.48
C MET A 12 24.98 3.10 -2.34
N ALA A 13 24.68 2.64 -3.55
CA ALA A 13 23.66 3.24 -4.42
C ALA A 13 22.29 3.20 -3.74
N LYS A 14 21.94 2.07 -3.11
CA LYS A 14 20.68 1.88 -2.38
C LYS A 14 20.61 2.71 -1.10
N GLU A 15 21.70 2.79 -0.33
CA GLU A 15 21.75 3.55 0.92
C GLU A 15 21.68 5.06 0.68
N LYS A 16 22.33 5.55 -0.38
CA LYS A 16 22.41 6.99 -0.69
C LYS A 16 21.30 7.48 -1.61
N GLY A 17 20.53 6.58 -2.23
CA GLY A 17 19.44 6.92 -3.16
C GLY A 17 19.96 7.55 -4.46
N ILE A 18 21.10 7.10 -4.96
CA ILE A 18 21.76 7.65 -6.16
C ILE A 18 21.83 6.56 -7.24
N PRO A 19 21.51 6.85 -8.51
CA PRO A 19 21.69 5.93 -9.62
C PRO A 19 23.12 5.37 -9.70
N ARG A 20 23.23 4.10 -10.07
CA ARG A 20 24.52 3.40 -10.16
C ARG A 20 25.51 4.11 -11.09
N GLU A 21 25.02 4.67 -12.19
CA GLU A 21 25.84 5.39 -13.18
C GLU A 21 26.51 6.63 -12.59
N ASP A 22 25.76 7.44 -11.82
CA ASP A 22 26.29 8.64 -11.16
C ASP A 22 27.36 8.29 -10.11
N LEU A 23 27.21 7.13 -9.45
CA LEU A 23 28.19 6.65 -8.48
C LEU A 23 29.48 6.18 -9.17
N TYR A 24 29.38 5.52 -10.34
CA TYR A 24 30.55 5.20 -11.15
C TYR A 24 31.30 6.45 -11.60
N ASP A 25 30.59 7.49 -12.02
CA ASP A 25 31.22 8.77 -12.39
C ASP A 25 31.97 9.41 -11.22
N ALA A 26 31.37 9.40 -10.02
CA ALA A 26 32.02 9.90 -8.80
C ALA A 26 33.29 9.11 -8.47
N ILE A 27 33.25 7.78 -8.60
CA ILE A 27 34.40 6.90 -8.37
C ILE A 27 35.49 7.13 -9.43
N ARG A 28 35.15 7.27 -10.72
CA ARG A 28 36.12 7.60 -11.78
C ARG A 28 36.87 8.88 -11.46
N LYS A 29 36.15 9.95 -11.07
CA LYS A 29 36.76 11.23 -10.68
C LYS A 29 37.66 11.09 -9.45
N GLY A 30 37.22 10.36 -8.42
CA GLY A 30 38.02 10.09 -7.24
C GLY A 30 39.32 9.34 -7.56
N LEU A 31 39.25 8.33 -8.42
CA LEU A 31 40.39 7.54 -8.84
C LEU A 31 41.36 8.34 -9.71
N ALA A 32 40.87 9.22 -10.58
CA ALA A 32 41.71 10.14 -11.34
C ALA A 32 42.53 11.03 -10.40
N VAL A 33 41.89 11.59 -9.37
CA VAL A 33 42.56 12.43 -8.36
C VAL A 33 43.58 11.63 -7.53
N ALA A 34 43.28 10.39 -7.17
CA ALA A 34 44.26 9.52 -6.49
C ALA A 34 45.48 9.22 -7.39
N TYR A 35 45.24 8.96 -8.67
CA TYR A 35 46.30 8.66 -9.62
C TYR A 35 47.23 9.85 -9.84
N GLU A 36 46.67 11.05 -10.02
CA GLU A 36 47.44 12.30 -10.15
C GLU A 36 48.23 12.65 -8.89
N GLU A 37 47.71 12.33 -7.70
CA GLU A 37 48.44 12.55 -6.44
C GLU A 37 49.68 11.65 -6.32
N GLU A 38 49.65 10.46 -6.90
CA GLU A 38 50.74 9.48 -6.81
C GLU A 38 51.76 9.61 -7.96
N HIS A 39 51.32 9.96 -9.17
CA HIS A 39 52.15 10.02 -10.38
C HIS A 39 52.47 11.46 -10.84
N GLY A 40 51.93 12.47 -10.16
CA GLY A 40 52.03 13.88 -10.54
C GLY A 40 50.94 14.31 -11.55
N PRO A 41 50.77 15.62 -11.76
CA PRO A 41 49.73 16.16 -12.63
C PRO A 41 49.93 15.72 -14.09
N GLN A 42 48.90 15.14 -14.70
CA GLN A 42 48.83 14.78 -16.13
C GLN A 42 47.81 15.68 -16.85
N GLU A 43 47.90 15.80 -18.19
CA GLU A 43 46.99 16.63 -18.98
C GLU A 43 45.56 16.05 -19.06
N GLU A 44 45.41 14.73 -19.08
CA GLU A 44 44.11 14.06 -19.08
C GLU A 44 44.23 12.65 -18.49
N THR A 45 43.52 12.38 -17.39
CA THR A 45 43.49 11.07 -16.73
C THR A 45 42.18 10.36 -17.09
N LEU A 46 42.23 9.39 -18.00
CA LEU A 46 41.06 8.61 -18.40
C LEU A 46 40.91 7.40 -17.49
N VAL A 47 39.82 7.35 -16.72
CA VAL A 47 39.48 6.21 -15.85
C VAL A 47 38.28 5.48 -16.43
N GLU A 48 38.45 4.20 -16.74
CA GLU A 48 37.40 3.30 -17.19
C GLU A 48 37.15 2.23 -16.14
N ILE A 49 35.87 1.96 -15.86
CA ILE A 49 35.44 0.93 -14.91
C ILE A 49 34.54 -0.02 -15.69
N ASP A 50 34.94 -1.29 -15.78
CA ASP A 50 34.10 -2.32 -16.36
C ASP A 50 32.95 -2.64 -15.40
N THR A 51 31.72 -2.43 -15.86
CA THR A 51 30.50 -2.56 -15.07
C THR A 51 30.14 -4.00 -14.73
N HIS A 52 30.69 -4.98 -15.45
CA HIS A 52 30.46 -6.41 -15.25
C HIS A 52 31.57 -7.06 -14.44
N SER A 53 32.83 -6.74 -14.75
CA SER A 53 33.97 -7.36 -14.08
C SER A 53 34.44 -6.60 -12.83
N GLY A 54 34.10 -5.32 -12.71
CA GLY A 54 34.57 -4.42 -11.64
C GLY A 54 36.06 -4.04 -11.79
N ASP A 55 36.67 -4.37 -12.93
CA ASP A 55 38.08 -4.06 -13.20
C ASP A 55 38.23 -2.59 -13.60
N ILE A 56 39.26 -1.95 -13.03
CA ILE A 56 39.53 -0.51 -13.19
C ILE A 56 40.76 -0.35 -14.08
N HIS A 57 40.62 0.43 -15.14
CA HIS A 57 41.68 0.82 -16.06
C HIS A 57 41.90 2.32 -15.98
N ILE A 58 43.16 2.75 -15.85
CA ILE A 58 43.54 4.16 -15.93
C ILE A 58 44.53 4.31 -17.09
N ASN A 59 44.21 5.16 -18.06
CA ASN A 59 44.97 5.35 -19.30
C ASN A 59 45.23 4.04 -20.06
N GLY A 60 44.27 3.11 -20.01
CA GLY A 60 44.36 1.79 -20.68
C GLY A 60 45.13 0.72 -19.90
N GLU A 61 45.75 1.05 -18.76
CA GLU A 61 46.43 0.07 -17.90
C GLU A 61 45.53 -0.37 -16.74
N ARG A 62 45.48 -1.68 -16.49
CA ARG A 62 44.74 -2.23 -15.34
C ARG A 62 45.47 -1.92 -14.04
N ILE A 63 44.78 -1.28 -13.10
CA ILE A 63 45.36 -0.89 -11.80
C ILE A 63 44.68 -1.65 -10.65
N GLU A 64 45.48 -2.06 -9.68
CA GLU A 64 44.99 -2.62 -8.41
C GLU A 64 44.89 -1.51 -7.36
N LEU A 65 43.69 -1.32 -6.81
CA LEU A 65 43.41 -0.27 -5.81
C LEU A 65 44.31 -0.35 -4.56
N ALA A 66 44.79 -1.55 -4.22
CA ALA A 66 45.68 -1.77 -3.08
C ALA A 66 47.07 -1.11 -3.23
N LYS A 67 47.44 -0.69 -4.45
CA LYS A 67 48.73 -0.05 -4.73
C LYS A 67 48.74 1.45 -4.41
N PHE A 68 47.56 2.08 -4.27
CA PHE A 68 47.48 3.51 -3.95
C PHE A 68 47.96 3.78 -2.51
N GLY A 69 48.86 4.76 -2.36
CA GLY A 69 49.29 5.24 -1.05
C GLY A 69 48.17 5.89 -0.23
N ARG A 70 48.31 5.87 1.11
CA ARG A 70 47.29 6.38 2.08
C ARG A 70 46.83 7.83 1.81
N ILE A 71 47.72 8.67 1.29
CA ILE A 71 47.43 10.09 1.01
C ILE A 71 46.50 10.19 -0.21
N ALA A 72 46.84 9.48 -1.30
CA ALA A 72 46.03 9.37 -2.50
C ALA A 72 44.64 8.77 -2.18
N THR A 73 44.56 7.70 -1.38
CA THR A 73 43.29 7.10 -0.97
C THR A 73 42.40 8.09 -0.22
N LYS A 74 42.94 8.84 0.74
CA LYS A 74 42.16 9.86 1.48
C LYS A 74 41.64 10.97 0.58
N LYS A 75 42.44 11.38 -0.41
CA LYS A 75 42.05 12.42 -1.36
C LYS A 75 40.96 11.93 -2.31
N ALA A 76 41.06 10.68 -2.78
CA ALA A 76 40.01 10.03 -3.54
C ALA A 76 38.72 9.90 -2.73
N GLU A 77 38.79 9.43 -1.49
CA GLU A 77 37.62 9.31 -0.60
C GLU A 77 36.90 10.65 -0.42
N GLU A 78 37.65 11.73 -0.16
CA GLU A 78 37.08 13.07 -0.03
C GLU A 78 36.42 13.56 -1.33
N THR A 79 37.06 13.30 -2.48
CA THR A 79 36.53 13.67 -3.80
C THR A 79 35.26 12.90 -4.13
N ILE A 80 35.25 11.58 -3.92
CA ILE A 80 34.07 10.72 -4.12
C ILE A 80 32.93 11.22 -3.23
N ARG A 81 33.21 11.49 -1.95
CA ARG A 81 32.22 12.01 -1.01
C ARG A 81 31.61 13.33 -1.48
N GLN A 82 32.42 14.25 -2.00
CA GLN A 82 31.95 15.53 -2.53
C GLN A 82 31.08 15.36 -3.78
N GLU A 83 31.50 14.51 -4.73
CA GLU A 83 30.76 14.21 -5.95
C GLU A 83 29.43 13.51 -5.66
N VAL A 84 29.43 12.52 -4.76
CA VAL A 84 28.21 11.84 -4.29
C VAL A 84 27.21 12.84 -3.69
N VAL A 85 27.69 13.77 -2.85
CA VAL A 85 26.85 14.83 -2.27
C VAL A 85 26.33 15.77 -3.36
N GLN A 86 27.15 16.14 -4.35
CA GLN A 86 26.75 17.00 -5.46
C GLN A 86 25.68 16.34 -6.34
N ARG A 87 25.89 15.10 -6.77
CA ARG A 87 24.94 14.32 -7.58
C ARG A 87 23.61 14.17 -6.87
N ARG A 88 23.63 13.84 -5.58
CA ARG A 88 22.41 13.75 -4.77
C ARG A 88 21.62 15.06 -4.77
N ARG A 89 22.28 16.21 -4.67
CA ARG A 89 21.62 17.54 -4.72
C ARG A 89 20.97 17.81 -6.08
N GLU A 90 21.66 17.48 -7.17
CA GLU A 90 21.15 17.61 -8.54
C GLU A 90 19.89 16.74 -8.74
N ILE A 91 19.93 15.49 -8.27
CA ILE A 91 18.79 14.55 -8.34
C ILE A 91 17.59 15.10 -7.56
N ILE A 92 17.78 15.50 -6.30
CA ILE A 92 16.69 16.05 -5.47
C ILE A 92 16.12 17.32 -6.11
N TYR A 93 16.98 18.22 -6.62
CA TYR A 93 16.51 19.43 -7.30
C TYR A 93 15.64 19.10 -8.52
N ASN A 94 16.11 18.20 -9.38
CA ASN A 94 15.39 17.78 -10.59
C ASN A 94 14.08 17.05 -10.29
N LEU A 95 14.02 16.30 -9.17
CA LEU A 95 12.82 15.59 -8.73
C LEU A 95 11.68 16.55 -8.38
N TYR A 96 11.98 17.70 -7.77
CA TYR A 96 10.96 18.64 -7.29
C TYR A 96 10.75 19.86 -8.19
N VAL A 97 11.74 20.32 -8.95
CA VAL A 97 11.60 21.52 -9.80
C VAL A 97 10.50 21.37 -10.85
N ASN A 98 10.33 20.15 -11.40
CA ASN A 98 9.30 19.84 -12.39
C ASN A 98 7.91 19.64 -11.78
N ARG A 99 7.82 19.62 -10.45
CA ARG A 99 6.58 19.40 -9.68
C ARG A 99 6.10 20.67 -8.98
N VAL A 100 6.77 21.80 -9.21
CA VAL A 100 6.34 23.10 -8.68
C VAL A 100 4.93 23.37 -9.18
N GLY A 101 4.02 23.67 -8.25
CA GLY A 101 2.61 23.78 -8.54
C GLY A 101 1.74 22.59 -8.15
N GLU A 102 2.34 21.48 -7.70
CA GLU A 102 1.60 20.31 -7.22
C GLU A 102 1.38 20.32 -5.71
N ILE A 103 0.43 19.49 -5.24
CA ILE A 103 0.28 19.17 -3.83
C ILE A 103 1.22 18.01 -3.46
N ILE A 104 2.08 18.25 -2.47
CA ILE A 104 2.99 17.26 -1.91
C ILE A 104 2.57 16.95 -0.48
N SER A 105 2.65 15.66 -0.12
CA SER A 105 2.38 15.19 1.25
C SER A 105 3.68 14.80 1.94
N GLY A 106 3.84 15.23 3.19
CA GLY A 106 4.99 14.85 4.03
C GLY A 106 4.62 14.78 5.50
N SER A 107 5.55 14.39 6.36
CA SER A 107 5.36 14.40 7.82
C SER A 107 6.12 15.55 8.45
N ILE A 108 5.53 16.24 9.42
CA ILE A 108 6.19 17.34 10.12
C ILE A 108 7.35 16.75 10.95
N HIS A 109 8.57 17.15 10.65
CA HIS A 109 9.77 16.61 11.28
C HIS A 109 10.20 17.45 12.49
N ARG A 110 10.47 18.74 12.26
CA ARG A 110 10.98 19.66 13.29
C ARG A 110 10.48 21.08 13.09
N PHE A 111 10.65 21.89 14.13
CA PHE A 111 10.37 23.32 14.13
C PHE A 111 11.67 24.09 14.32
N GLU A 112 11.92 25.09 13.48
CA GLU A 112 13.09 25.97 13.59
C GLU A 112 12.63 27.42 13.65
N GLY A 113 12.68 27.99 14.85
CA GLY A 113 12.05 29.28 15.12
C GLY A 113 10.53 29.21 14.89
N LYS A 114 10.05 29.86 13.82
CA LYS A 114 8.63 29.85 13.41
C LYS A 114 8.37 29.00 12.16
N ASP A 115 9.42 28.54 11.50
CA ASP A 115 9.32 27.75 10.29
C ASP A 115 9.12 26.28 10.65
N VAL A 116 8.34 25.58 9.82
CA VAL A 116 8.03 24.16 10.00
C VAL A 116 8.79 23.37 8.95
N TRP A 117 9.58 22.39 9.37
CA TRP A 117 10.28 21.49 8.47
C TRP A 117 9.48 20.20 8.29
N VAL A 118 9.22 19.86 7.04
CA VAL A 118 8.42 18.71 6.61
C VAL A 118 9.32 17.71 5.90
N ASN A 119 9.33 16.47 6.36
CA ASN A 119 10.02 15.37 5.72
C ASN A 119 9.16 14.80 4.58
N LEU A 120 9.71 14.80 3.37
CA LEU A 120 9.08 14.29 2.15
C LEU A 120 9.52 12.85 1.79
N GLY A 121 10.34 12.21 2.63
CA GLY A 121 10.98 10.93 2.38
C GLY A 121 12.43 11.13 1.93
N GLU A 122 12.59 11.54 0.66
CA GLU A 122 13.91 11.70 0.02
C GLU A 122 14.60 13.05 0.35
N ALA A 123 13.82 14.05 0.79
CA ALA A 123 14.29 15.40 1.09
C ALA A 123 13.51 16.06 2.23
N GLU A 124 14.10 17.09 2.84
CA GLU A 124 13.42 17.99 3.78
C GLU A 124 12.95 19.26 3.06
N ALA A 125 11.72 19.67 3.33
CA ALA A 125 11.15 20.90 2.82
C ALA A 125 10.76 21.84 3.96
N VAL A 126 10.79 23.14 3.70
CA VAL A 126 10.43 24.17 4.67
C VAL A 126 9.07 24.76 4.33
N LEU A 127 8.21 24.89 5.34
CA LEU A 127 6.97 25.66 5.32
C LEU A 127 7.21 26.94 6.15
N PRO A 128 7.54 28.08 5.52
CA PRO A 128 7.85 29.33 6.19
C PRO A 128 6.66 29.90 6.96
N ASP A 129 6.91 30.72 7.98
CA ASP A 129 5.84 31.32 8.80
C ASP A 129 4.81 32.11 7.97
N ALA A 130 5.27 32.83 6.95
CA ALA A 130 4.43 33.62 6.05
C ALA A 130 3.51 32.78 5.16
N GLU A 131 3.87 31.51 4.92
CA GLU A 131 3.16 30.59 4.03
C GLU A 131 2.27 29.59 4.79
N ARG A 132 2.17 29.74 6.11
CA ARG A 132 1.30 28.93 6.99
C ARG A 132 -0.11 29.52 7.05
N ILE A 133 -1.07 28.66 7.34
CA ILE A 133 -2.43 29.11 7.67
C ILE A 133 -2.41 29.69 9.09
N PRO A 134 -2.79 30.96 9.30
CA PRO A 134 -2.82 31.56 10.63
C PRO A 134 -3.77 30.80 11.58
N GLY A 135 -3.27 30.37 12.73
CA GLY A 135 -4.05 29.66 13.74
C GLY A 135 -4.16 28.13 13.55
N GLU A 136 -3.64 27.60 12.44
CA GLU A 136 -3.48 26.16 12.24
C GLU A 136 -2.43 25.59 13.21
N ARG A 137 -2.73 24.43 13.81
CA ARG A 137 -1.84 23.75 14.75
C ARG A 137 -1.07 22.66 14.02
N TYR A 138 0.24 22.66 14.21
CA TYR A 138 1.16 21.71 13.60
C TYR A 138 1.79 20.86 14.72
N HIS A 139 1.75 19.53 14.58
CA HIS A 139 2.38 18.61 15.53
C HIS A 139 3.46 17.78 14.84
N ALA A 140 4.58 17.54 15.53
CA ALA A 140 5.62 16.66 15.02
C ALA A 140 5.06 15.24 14.78
N GLY A 141 5.44 14.64 13.65
CA GLY A 141 4.99 13.32 13.19
C GLY A 141 3.66 13.33 12.42
N GLU A 142 2.89 14.42 12.45
CA GLU A 142 1.62 14.52 11.72
C GLU A 142 1.88 14.67 10.21
N ARG A 143 1.06 14.00 9.39
CA ARG A 143 1.12 14.16 7.93
C ARG A 143 0.40 15.45 7.52
N LEU A 144 1.03 16.19 6.63
CA LEU A 144 0.58 17.49 6.16
C LEU A 144 0.67 17.53 4.63
N ARG A 145 -0.42 17.95 3.97
CA ARG A 145 -0.43 18.28 2.54
C ARG A 145 -0.04 19.74 2.36
N CYS A 146 0.83 20.05 1.43
CA CYS A 146 1.19 21.44 1.12
C CYS A 146 1.29 21.62 -0.38
N TYR A 147 1.06 22.85 -0.83
CA TYR A 147 1.40 23.27 -2.18
C TYR A 147 2.91 23.46 -2.30
N LEU A 148 3.54 22.91 -3.34
CA LEU A 148 4.94 23.15 -3.63
C LEU A 148 5.08 24.52 -4.30
N LEU A 149 5.49 25.52 -3.51
CA LEU A 149 5.56 26.91 -3.93
C LEU A 149 6.78 27.20 -4.81
N ALA A 150 7.95 26.72 -4.40
CA ALA A 150 9.19 26.94 -5.12
C ALA A 150 10.28 25.94 -4.74
N VAL A 151 11.23 25.71 -5.65
CA VAL A 151 12.47 24.99 -5.39
C VAL A 151 13.63 25.90 -5.75
N GLN A 152 14.53 26.17 -4.79
CA GLN A 152 15.69 27.05 -4.98
C GLN A 152 16.98 26.25 -4.88
N ALA A 153 17.87 26.42 -5.86
CA ALA A 153 19.23 25.90 -5.77
C ALA A 153 20.00 26.67 -4.69
N THR A 154 20.68 25.95 -3.78
CA THR A 154 21.54 26.56 -2.76
C THR A 154 22.95 25.95 -2.81
N GLN A 155 23.88 26.48 -2.02
CA GLN A 155 25.22 25.88 -1.85
C GLN A 155 25.16 24.53 -1.09
N GLY A 156 24.06 24.25 -0.40
CA GLY A 156 23.76 23.00 0.28
C GLY A 156 22.69 22.20 -0.44
N ASP A 157 21.81 21.56 0.33
CA ASP A 157 20.64 20.89 -0.23
C ASP A 157 19.68 21.91 -0.87
N PRO A 158 18.98 21.54 -1.96
CA PRO A 158 18.02 22.43 -2.60
C PRO A 158 16.93 22.81 -1.60
N ARG A 159 16.60 24.10 -1.54
CA ARG A 159 15.59 24.61 -0.61
C ARG A 159 14.22 24.45 -1.25
N ILE A 160 13.48 23.44 -0.78
CA ILE A 160 12.10 23.16 -1.18
C ILE A 160 11.17 23.97 -0.27
N VAL A 161 10.44 24.92 -0.86
CA VAL A 161 9.53 25.82 -0.13
C VAL A 161 8.09 25.37 -0.36
N LEU A 162 7.41 25.08 0.74
CA LEU A 162 6.00 24.69 0.78
C LEU A 162 5.12 25.86 1.19
N SER A 163 3.86 25.82 0.77
CA SER A 163 2.83 26.74 1.22
C SER A 163 1.51 26.04 1.52
N ARG A 164 0.83 26.51 2.57
CA ARG A 164 -0.59 26.23 2.82
C ARG A 164 -1.45 27.48 2.70
N ALA A 165 -0.84 28.68 2.63
CA ALA A 165 -1.51 29.96 2.49
C ALA A 165 -1.74 30.40 1.03
N ALA A 166 -0.99 29.85 0.07
CA ALA A 166 -1.06 30.19 -1.35
C ALA A 166 -2.48 29.96 -1.93
N PRO A 167 -3.07 30.90 -2.70
CA PRO A 167 -4.37 30.71 -3.35
C PRO A 167 -4.44 29.46 -4.23
N GLU A 168 -3.33 29.12 -4.88
CA GLU A 168 -3.17 27.95 -5.76
C GLU A 168 -3.38 26.64 -5.01
N PHE A 169 -3.10 26.59 -3.70
CA PHE A 169 -3.38 25.41 -2.89
C PHE A 169 -4.87 25.08 -2.87
N VAL A 170 -5.75 26.09 -2.84
CA VAL A 170 -7.20 25.90 -2.91
C VAL A 170 -7.61 25.40 -4.29
N ALA A 171 -6.97 25.89 -5.35
CA ALA A 171 -7.24 25.44 -6.72
C ALA A 171 -6.94 23.95 -6.89
N GLU A 172 -5.75 23.52 -6.45
CA GLU A 172 -5.33 22.12 -6.59
C GLU A 172 -6.13 21.18 -5.68
N LEU A 173 -6.52 21.62 -4.48
CA LEU A 173 -7.42 20.83 -3.64
C LEU A 173 -8.82 20.67 -4.26
N LEU A 174 -9.33 21.71 -4.92
CA LEU A 174 -10.59 21.63 -5.65
C LEU A 174 -10.47 20.73 -6.89
N ARG A 175 -9.35 20.77 -7.61
CA ARG A 175 -9.09 19.89 -8.74
C ARG A 175 -9.09 18.41 -8.31
N LEU A 176 -8.46 18.08 -7.18
CA LEU A 176 -8.46 16.71 -6.64
C LEU A 176 -9.86 16.23 -6.22
N GLU A 177 -10.74 17.13 -5.79
CA GLU A 177 -12.07 16.80 -5.25
C GLU A 177 -13.19 16.86 -6.31
N VAL A 178 -13.00 17.64 -7.38
CA VAL A 178 -14.00 17.90 -8.42
C VAL A 178 -13.45 17.39 -9.77
N PRO A 179 -13.83 16.19 -10.22
CA PRO A 179 -13.33 15.58 -11.47
C PRO A 179 -13.50 16.49 -12.69
N GLU A 180 -14.58 17.28 -12.72
CA GLU A 180 -14.89 18.18 -13.81
C GLU A 180 -13.90 19.36 -13.92
N ILE A 181 -13.16 19.69 -12.85
CA ILE A 181 -12.06 20.66 -12.88
C ILE A 181 -10.78 20.00 -13.42
N ASP A 182 -10.61 18.70 -13.18
CA ASP A 182 -9.46 17.93 -13.64
C ASP A 182 -9.54 17.62 -15.14
N ASP A 183 -10.71 17.23 -15.64
CA ASP A 183 -10.95 16.95 -17.07
C ASP A 183 -11.08 18.22 -17.94
N GLY A 184 -11.13 19.39 -17.32
CA GLY A 184 -11.19 20.70 -17.98
C GLY A 184 -12.58 21.17 -18.38
N THR A 185 -13.65 20.46 -18.02
CA THR A 185 -15.04 20.89 -18.24
C THR A 185 -15.37 22.16 -17.44
N LEU A 186 -14.83 22.24 -16.23
CA LEU A 186 -14.90 23.38 -15.31
C LEU A 186 -13.54 24.05 -15.18
N VAL A 187 -13.52 25.37 -15.25
CA VAL A 187 -12.28 26.16 -15.16
C VAL A 187 -12.39 27.14 -14.00
N ILE A 188 -11.39 27.11 -13.11
CA ILE A 188 -11.22 28.13 -12.08
C ILE A 188 -10.62 29.38 -12.74
N ARG A 189 -11.37 30.48 -12.74
CA ARG A 189 -10.94 31.74 -13.36
C ARG A 189 -10.16 32.63 -12.42
N ARG A 190 -10.56 32.68 -11.14
CA ARG A 190 -9.93 33.55 -10.14
C ARG A 190 -10.18 33.07 -8.72
N ILE A 191 -9.19 33.27 -7.86
CA ILE A 191 -9.28 33.01 -6.42
C ILE A 191 -8.90 34.30 -5.67
N ALA A 192 -9.72 34.67 -4.69
CA ALA A 192 -9.40 35.69 -3.71
C ALA A 192 -9.42 35.03 -2.32
N ARG A 193 -8.26 34.94 -1.68
CA ARG A 193 -8.05 34.13 -0.47
C ARG A 193 -7.56 34.97 0.70
N GLU A 194 -8.22 34.81 1.84
CA GLU A 194 -7.70 35.10 3.17
C GLU A 194 -7.46 33.76 3.89
N ALA A 195 -6.22 33.30 3.88
CA ALA A 195 -5.86 31.97 4.38
C ALA A 195 -6.37 31.73 5.83
N GLY A 196 -7.01 30.58 6.05
CA GLY A 196 -7.58 30.16 7.34
C GLY A 196 -8.89 30.85 7.71
N ARG A 197 -9.38 31.79 6.90
CA ARG A 197 -10.62 32.52 7.14
C ARG A 197 -11.64 32.26 6.04
N ARG A 198 -11.37 32.77 4.83
CA ARG A 198 -12.33 32.72 3.73
C ARG A 198 -11.64 32.79 2.37
N SER A 199 -12.09 31.95 1.45
CA SER A 199 -11.72 31.99 0.04
C SER A 199 -12.95 32.15 -0.83
N LYS A 200 -12.90 33.10 -1.77
CA LYS A 200 -13.87 33.21 -2.86
C LYS A 200 -13.24 32.69 -4.14
N VAL A 201 -13.89 31.69 -4.75
CA VAL A 201 -13.41 30.99 -5.93
C VAL A 201 -14.41 31.18 -7.06
N ALA A 202 -14.00 31.83 -8.14
CA ALA A 202 -14.83 32.06 -9.31
C ALA A 202 -14.62 30.95 -10.35
N VAL A 203 -15.69 30.25 -10.69
CA VAL A 203 -15.69 29.07 -11.58
C VAL A 203 -16.59 29.30 -12.80
N GLU A 204 -16.14 28.80 -13.94
CA GLU A 204 -16.86 28.81 -15.21
C GLU A 204 -16.96 27.40 -15.78
N SER A 205 -18.12 27.03 -16.32
CA SER A 205 -18.28 25.79 -17.08
C SER A 205 -18.14 26.07 -18.57
N LEU A 206 -17.34 25.26 -19.27
CA LEU A 206 -17.27 25.28 -20.73
C LEU A 206 -18.48 24.58 -21.37
N ASP A 207 -19.13 23.66 -20.65
CA ASP A 207 -20.39 23.06 -21.06
C ASP A 207 -21.59 23.83 -20.47
N ARG A 208 -22.52 24.23 -21.35
CA ARG A 208 -23.75 24.93 -20.98
C ARG A 208 -24.72 24.08 -20.16
N ASN A 209 -24.60 22.75 -20.23
CA ASN A 209 -25.45 21.82 -19.50
C ASN A 209 -24.95 21.53 -18.07
N VAL A 210 -23.76 22.01 -17.70
CA VAL A 210 -23.15 21.78 -16.40
C VAL A 210 -23.23 23.06 -15.56
N ASP A 211 -23.79 22.96 -14.36
CA ASP A 211 -23.81 24.09 -13.43
C ASP A 211 -22.47 24.21 -12.68
N PRO A 212 -21.71 25.30 -12.88
CA PRO A 212 -20.37 25.39 -12.30
C PRO A 212 -20.34 25.40 -10.78
N VAL A 213 -21.35 26.00 -10.13
CA VAL A 213 -21.37 26.10 -8.67
C VAL A 213 -21.87 24.80 -8.05
N GLY A 214 -23.02 24.28 -8.53
CA GLY A 214 -23.62 23.04 -8.02
C GLY A 214 -22.69 21.83 -8.12
N THR A 215 -21.97 21.70 -9.23
CA THR A 215 -21.02 20.61 -9.46
C THR A 215 -19.83 20.66 -8.50
N CYS A 216 -19.28 21.85 -8.25
CA CYS A 216 -18.19 22.03 -7.29
C CYS A 216 -18.66 21.83 -5.84
N VAL A 217 -19.89 22.21 -5.49
CA VAL A 217 -20.48 22.02 -4.15
C VAL A 217 -20.76 20.53 -3.87
N GLY A 218 -21.29 19.80 -4.86
CA GLY A 218 -21.70 18.41 -4.73
C GLY A 218 -22.95 18.23 -3.83
N ALA A 219 -23.41 16.98 -3.69
CA ALA A 219 -24.60 16.66 -2.91
C ALA A 219 -24.51 17.17 -1.47
N GLY A 220 -25.35 18.15 -1.13
CA GLY A 220 -25.38 18.78 0.18
C GLY A 220 -24.08 19.48 0.60
N GLY A 221 -23.19 19.85 -0.32
CA GLY A 221 -21.91 20.50 0.00
C GLY A 221 -20.77 19.54 0.37
N ALA A 222 -20.88 18.25 0.01
CA ALA A 222 -19.89 17.24 0.37
C ALA A 222 -18.47 17.58 -0.08
N ARG A 223 -18.28 17.95 -1.36
CA ARG A 223 -16.97 18.21 -1.98
C ARG A 223 -16.27 19.41 -1.33
N VAL A 224 -16.95 20.55 -1.27
CA VAL A 224 -16.39 21.78 -0.65
C VAL A 224 -16.04 21.60 0.83
N ARG A 225 -16.80 20.77 1.56
CA ARG A 225 -16.49 20.47 2.98
C ARG A 225 -15.20 19.69 3.15
N VAL A 226 -14.81 18.85 2.20
CA VAL A 226 -13.52 18.12 2.24
C VAL A 226 -12.39 19.13 2.15
N VAL A 227 -12.44 20.05 1.18
CA VAL A 227 -11.44 21.13 1.03
C VAL A 227 -11.44 22.06 2.24
N THR A 228 -12.62 22.46 2.74
CA THR A 228 -12.75 23.29 3.97
C THR A 228 -12.09 22.62 5.18
N ARG A 229 -12.24 21.29 5.32
CA ARG A 229 -11.63 20.53 6.41
C ARG A 229 -10.11 20.46 6.27
N GLU A 230 -9.62 20.25 5.05
CA GLU A 230 -8.19 20.26 4.75
C GLU A 230 -7.56 21.62 5.07
N LEU A 231 -8.27 22.72 4.86
CA LEU A 231 -7.82 24.09 5.15
C LEU A 231 -8.13 24.55 6.59
N SER A 232 -8.24 23.63 7.54
CA SER A 232 -8.47 23.94 8.96
C SER A 232 -9.73 24.79 9.24
N GLY A 233 -10.78 24.64 8.42
CA GLY A 233 -12.07 25.32 8.60
C GLY A 233 -12.22 26.63 7.81
N GLU A 234 -11.30 26.94 6.89
CA GLU A 234 -11.43 28.07 5.97
C GLU A 234 -12.73 27.98 5.14
N LYS A 235 -13.58 29.01 5.19
CA LYS A 235 -14.85 29.00 4.45
C LYS A 235 -14.61 29.24 2.97
N ILE A 236 -15.05 28.31 2.11
CA ILE A 236 -14.93 28.44 0.67
C ILE A 236 -16.28 28.82 0.08
N ASP A 237 -16.37 30.00 -0.53
CA ASP A 237 -17.52 30.39 -1.34
C ASP A 237 -17.17 30.20 -2.82
N LEU A 238 -18.00 29.43 -3.52
CA LEU A 238 -17.94 29.28 -4.97
C LEU A 238 -18.91 30.28 -5.61
N ILE A 239 -18.41 31.05 -6.56
CA ILE A 239 -19.22 32.03 -7.31
C ILE A 239 -19.13 31.75 -8.80
N ARG A 240 -20.20 32.02 -9.52
CA ARG A 240 -20.22 31.89 -10.98
C ARG A 240 -19.41 33.02 -11.60
N TRP A 241 -18.43 32.67 -12.44
CA TRP A 241 -17.70 33.65 -13.24
C TRP A 241 -18.61 34.34 -14.26
N SER A 242 -18.34 35.61 -14.54
CA SER A 242 -18.94 36.35 -15.63
C SER A 242 -17.91 37.33 -16.19
N ASP A 243 -17.86 37.45 -17.50
CA ASP A 243 -17.02 38.46 -18.17
C ASP A 243 -17.56 39.88 -17.97
N ASP A 244 -18.84 40.02 -17.60
CA ASP A 244 -19.41 41.28 -17.15
C ASP A 244 -19.02 41.55 -15.69
N VAL A 245 -18.20 42.58 -15.49
CA VAL A 245 -17.68 43.00 -14.18
C VAL A 245 -18.81 43.35 -13.21
N GLU A 246 -19.90 43.96 -13.68
CA GLU A 246 -21.04 44.27 -12.82
C GLU A 246 -21.68 42.98 -12.29
N GLN A 247 -21.93 42.01 -13.18
CA GLN A 247 -22.51 40.73 -12.81
C GLN A 247 -21.57 39.91 -11.92
N LEU A 248 -20.27 39.92 -12.19
CA LEU A 248 -19.26 39.26 -11.36
C LEU A 248 -19.23 39.83 -9.94
N LEU A 249 -19.33 41.15 -9.78
CA LEU A 249 -19.40 41.81 -8.47
C LEU A 249 -20.69 41.45 -7.71
N LYS A 250 -21.83 41.36 -8.41
CA LYS A 250 -23.09 40.89 -7.82
C LYS A 250 -22.95 39.45 -7.29
N ASN A 251 -22.44 38.54 -8.12
CA ASN A 251 -22.19 37.15 -7.72
C ASN A 251 -21.18 37.07 -6.55
N GLY A 252 -20.15 37.91 -6.56
CA GLY A 252 -19.10 37.93 -5.53
C GLY A 252 -19.58 38.35 -4.14
N LEU A 253 -20.63 39.18 -4.06
CA LEU A 253 -21.20 39.70 -2.82
C LEU A 253 -22.29 38.81 -2.24
N GLU A 254 -22.70 37.74 -2.93
CA GLU A 254 -23.60 36.75 -2.37
C GLU A 254 -23.05 36.20 -1.04
N PRO A 255 -23.89 36.13 0.02
CA PRO A 255 -25.37 36.16 -0.01
C PRO A 255 -26.03 37.55 0.10
N ALA A 256 -25.28 38.67 0.11
CA ALA A 256 -25.88 40.01 0.19
C ALA A 256 -26.48 40.44 -1.17
N SER A 257 -27.68 41.00 -1.15
CA SER A 257 -28.42 41.46 -2.32
C SER A 257 -27.91 42.83 -2.79
N VAL A 258 -27.41 42.91 -4.02
CA VAL A 258 -26.89 44.14 -4.60
C VAL A 258 -27.97 44.91 -5.35
N LEU A 259 -28.22 46.18 -4.98
CA LEU A 259 -29.21 47.06 -5.61
C LEU A 259 -28.67 47.70 -6.90
N SER A 260 -27.45 48.24 -6.84
CA SER A 260 -26.77 48.83 -8.00
C SER A 260 -25.26 48.79 -7.84
N VAL A 261 -24.54 48.77 -8.96
CA VAL A 261 -23.08 48.85 -9.03
C VAL A 261 -22.71 50.00 -9.95
N GLU A 262 -21.93 50.95 -9.46
CA GLU A 262 -21.33 52.02 -10.25
C GLU A 262 -19.83 51.75 -10.40
N LEU A 263 -19.38 51.50 -11.63
CA LEU A 263 -17.98 51.20 -11.94
C LEU A 263 -17.23 52.48 -12.28
N ASP A 264 -16.12 52.73 -11.60
CA ASP A 264 -15.11 53.70 -12.02
C ASP A 264 -13.92 52.96 -12.65
N THR A 265 -13.92 52.91 -13.99
CA THR A 265 -12.89 52.22 -14.77
C THR A 265 -11.53 52.91 -14.69
N SER A 266 -11.49 54.21 -14.35
CA SER A 266 -10.24 54.97 -14.26
C SER A 266 -9.47 54.65 -12.97
N GLN A 267 -10.17 54.45 -11.87
CA GLN A 267 -9.58 54.12 -10.56
C GLN A 267 -9.61 52.62 -10.23
N ARG A 268 -10.25 51.79 -11.07
CA ARG A 268 -10.50 50.36 -10.81
C ARG A 268 -11.24 50.13 -9.49
N THR A 269 -12.21 50.99 -9.20
CA THR A 269 -13.05 50.92 -8.00
C THR A 269 -14.52 50.78 -8.38
N ALA A 270 -15.29 50.07 -7.56
CA ALA A 270 -16.73 49.93 -7.73
C ALA A 270 -17.45 50.46 -6.48
N LYS A 271 -18.49 51.27 -6.66
CA LYS A 271 -19.44 51.62 -5.60
C LYS A 271 -20.63 50.69 -5.70
N VAL A 272 -20.89 49.96 -4.62
CA VAL A 272 -22.01 49.01 -4.58
C VAL A 272 -23.04 49.49 -3.58
N LEU A 273 -24.29 49.64 -4.02
CA LEU A 273 -25.42 49.95 -3.16
C LEU A 273 -26.04 48.65 -2.67
N VAL A 274 -26.08 48.48 -1.34
CA VAL A 274 -26.67 47.34 -0.65
C VAL A 274 -27.71 47.83 0.36
N PRO A 275 -28.77 47.07 0.64
CA PRO A 275 -29.72 47.38 1.71
C PRO A 275 -29.00 47.54 3.06
N HIS A 276 -29.46 48.48 3.88
CA HIS A 276 -28.78 48.82 5.14
C HIS A 276 -28.75 47.65 6.14
N ASP A 277 -29.77 46.79 6.11
CA ASP A 277 -29.90 45.58 6.90
C ASP A 277 -28.95 44.44 6.44
N GLU A 278 -28.52 44.46 5.18
CA GLU A 278 -27.57 43.49 4.62
C GLU A 278 -26.14 44.04 4.52
N LEU A 279 -25.91 45.30 4.92
CA LEU A 279 -24.59 45.92 4.88
C LEU A 279 -23.54 45.11 5.67
N SER A 280 -23.92 44.50 6.79
CA SER A 280 -23.03 43.63 7.58
C SER A 280 -22.66 42.34 6.87
N LEU A 281 -23.54 41.80 6.01
CA LEU A 281 -23.25 40.63 5.17
C LEU A 281 -22.27 41.00 4.05
N ALA A 282 -22.42 42.21 3.49
CA ALA A 282 -21.56 42.72 2.42
C ALA A 282 -20.17 43.19 2.90
N THR A 283 -20.02 43.66 4.15
CA THR A 283 -18.78 44.28 4.65
C THR A 283 -17.97 43.46 5.66
N ALA A 284 -18.43 42.27 6.06
CA ALA A 284 -17.75 41.28 6.91
C ALA A 284 -16.93 41.84 8.12
N ARG A 285 -17.46 41.77 9.35
CA ARG A 285 -16.75 42.13 10.60
C ARG A 285 -16.60 40.94 11.57
N GLU A 286 -15.41 40.82 12.16
CA GLU A 286 -14.83 39.80 13.06
C GLU A 286 -15.77 38.95 13.95
N ASP A 287 -15.69 37.61 13.80
CA ASP A 287 -16.04 36.67 14.88
C ASP A 287 -14.85 36.53 15.85
N ARG A 288 -15.01 37.04 17.08
CA ARG A 288 -14.11 36.83 18.22
C ARG A 288 -14.71 35.84 19.21
N THR A 289 -13.96 34.80 19.56
CA THR A 289 -14.12 34.11 20.86
C THR A 289 -12.80 33.43 21.26
N PHE A 290 -12.05 34.03 22.20
CA PHE A 290 -11.30 33.37 23.30
C PHE A 290 -10.75 34.44 24.27
N GLY A 291 -11.12 34.35 25.57
CA GLY A 291 -10.34 34.84 26.73
C GLY A 291 -10.49 36.31 27.20
N CYS A 292 -11.04 36.49 28.42
CA CYS A 292 -11.19 37.72 29.25
C CYS A 292 -9.82 38.25 29.82
N PRO A 293 -9.67 39.37 30.61
CA PRO A 293 -10.68 40.31 31.18
C PRO A 293 -10.33 41.83 31.24
N ARG A 294 -11.37 42.64 31.60
CA ARG A 294 -11.37 44.05 32.13
C ARG A 294 -10.91 45.15 31.13
N SER A 295 -11.44 46.38 31.10
CA SER A 295 -12.05 47.23 32.13
C SER A 295 -12.91 48.36 31.50
N SER A 296 -13.55 49.13 32.40
CA SER A 296 -14.06 50.52 32.28
C SER A 296 -15.44 50.80 31.64
N SER A 297 -16.38 51.10 32.57
CA SER A 297 -17.22 52.31 32.67
C SER A 297 -18.49 52.51 31.82
N GLY A 298 -19.63 52.53 32.55
CA GLY A 298 -20.87 53.31 32.30
C GLY A 298 -21.79 52.79 31.20
N THR A 299 -23.12 52.64 31.33
CA THR A 299 -24.10 53.24 32.25
C THR A 299 -25.36 52.34 32.24
N MET A 300 -26.03 52.22 33.39
CA MET A 300 -27.24 51.42 33.61
C MET A 300 -28.42 51.83 32.73
N LEU A 301 -29.08 50.85 32.12
CA LEU A 301 -30.49 50.92 31.72
C LEU A 301 -31.22 49.71 32.30
N ARG A 302 -32.01 49.96 33.37
CA ARG A 302 -32.92 49.00 34.01
C ARG A 302 -34.17 48.83 33.15
N SER A 303 -34.44 47.59 32.72
CA SER A 303 -35.75 47.16 32.24
C SER A 303 -36.49 46.38 33.35
N PRO A 304 -37.81 46.55 33.54
CA PRO A 304 -38.51 46.06 34.71
C PRO A 304 -38.71 44.55 34.68
N ALA A 305 -38.46 43.92 35.84
CA ALA A 305 -38.69 42.51 36.09
C ALA A 305 -40.18 42.14 36.02
N PRO A 306 -40.56 40.98 35.44
CA PRO A 306 -41.92 40.50 35.55
C PRO A 306 -42.16 39.93 36.95
N ARG A 307 -43.22 40.43 37.60
CA ARG A 307 -43.75 39.95 38.89
C ARG A 307 -44.00 38.44 38.84
N LYS A 308 -43.25 37.67 39.64
CA LYS A 308 -43.62 36.30 40.02
C LYS A 308 -44.88 36.34 40.88
N LYS A 309 -46.03 36.02 40.28
CA LYS A 309 -47.22 35.59 41.02
C LYS A 309 -46.92 34.24 41.66
N THR A 310 -46.91 34.20 42.98
CA THR A 310 -47.11 33.00 43.77
C THR A 310 -48.44 32.38 43.36
N ARG A 311 -48.37 31.24 42.69
CA ARG A 311 -49.50 30.34 42.47
C ARG A 311 -49.14 29.06 43.20
N ASP A 312 -49.77 28.85 44.35
CA ASP A 312 -49.85 27.54 44.97
C ASP A 312 -50.38 26.55 43.94
N LYS A 313 -49.48 25.68 43.46
CA LYS A 313 -49.87 24.49 42.70
C LYS A 313 -50.06 23.38 43.70
N ALA A 314 -51.33 23.07 43.94
CA ALA A 314 -51.76 21.78 44.43
C ALA A 314 -51.02 20.66 43.68
N SER A 315 -50.49 19.71 44.44
CA SER A 315 -49.79 18.51 43.98
C SER A 315 -50.73 17.62 43.17
N PHE A 316 -50.61 17.65 41.84
CA PHE A 316 -51.06 16.56 40.99
C PHE A 316 -50.03 15.42 41.05
N PRO A 317 -50.44 14.14 41.09
CA PRO A 317 -49.51 13.02 41.07
C PRO A 317 -48.80 13.01 39.71
N THR A 318 -47.50 13.33 39.70
CA THR A 318 -46.65 13.20 38.52
C THR A 318 -46.61 11.74 38.10
N MET A 319 -47.11 11.43 36.91
CA MET A 319 -46.97 10.09 36.33
C MET A 319 -45.49 9.73 36.25
N LYS A 320 -45.10 8.63 36.92
CA LYS A 320 -43.72 8.09 36.88
C LYS A 320 -43.25 7.91 35.44
N SER A 321 -42.03 8.34 35.14
CA SER A 321 -41.43 8.20 33.81
C SER A 321 -41.29 6.72 33.43
N LEU A 322 -41.27 6.39 32.13
CA LEU A 322 -41.17 5.01 31.66
C LEU A 322 -39.90 4.31 32.20
N SER A 323 -38.79 5.05 32.28
CA SER A 323 -37.54 4.59 32.91
C SER A 323 -37.70 4.26 34.40
N GLU A 324 -38.44 5.06 35.17
CA GLU A 324 -38.69 4.81 36.60
C GLU A 324 -39.55 3.57 36.82
N ARG A 325 -40.56 3.33 35.95
CA ARG A 325 -41.39 2.12 36.00
C ARG A 325 -40.57 0.87 35.70
N PHE A 326 -39.69 0.93 34.71
CA PHE A 326 -38.79 -0.16 34.36
C PHE A 326 -37.83 -0.49 35.52
N LEU A 327 -37.13 0.51 36.06
CA LEU A 327 -36.20 0.35 37.19
C LEU A 327 -36.90 -0.14 38.47
N GLU A 328 -38.12 0.33 38.73
CA GLU A 328 -38.94 -0.16 39.85
C GLU A 328 -39.42 -1.60 39.64
N GLY A 329 -39.70 -1.98 38.39
CA GLY A 329 -39.95 -3.37 37.99
C GLY A 329 -38.74 -4.26 38.24
N ALA A 330 -37.56 -3.83 37.77
CA ALA A 330 -36.30 -4.54 37.97
C ALA A 330 -35.98 -4.73 39.45
N PHE A 331 -36.07 -3.66 40.27
CA PHE A 331 -35.91 -3.76 41.72
C PHE A 331 -36.86 -4.78 42.34
N ARG A 332 -38.16 -4.73 42.01
CA ARG A 332 -39.16 -5.66 42.57
C ARG A 332 -38.86 -7.11 42.18
N ALA A 333 -38.49 -7.35 40.92
CA ALA A 333 -38.10 -8.67 40.44
C ALA A 333 -36.87 -9.21 41.19
N SER A 334 -35.77 -8.45 41.19
CA SER A 334 -34.51 -8.86 41.81
C SER A 334 -34.62 -9.01 43.34
N ARG A 335 -35.52 -8.26 44.00
CA ARG A 335 -35.67 -8.29 45.46
C ARG A 335 -36.65 -9.35 45.95
N TYR A 336 -37.83 -9.46 45.35
CA TYR A 336 -38.90 -10.33 45.82
C TYR A 336 -38.96 -11.67 45.09
N ARG A 337 -38.37 -11.76 43.89
CA ARG A 337 -38.30 -12.99 43.08
C ARG A 337 -36.85 -13.35 42.74
N ALA A 338 -35.93 -13.07 43.66
CA ALA A 338 -34.48 -13.25 43.48
C ALA A 338 -34.09 -14.64 42.93
N TRP A 339 -34.64 -15.72 43.49
CA TRP A 339 -34.37 -17.09 43.02
C TRP A 339 -34.83 -17.33 41.58
N TRP A 340 -35.97 -16.78 41.17
CA TRP A 340 -36.46 -16.89 39.79
C TRP A 340 -35.60 -16.07 38.83
N VAL A 341 -35.18 -14.86 39.22
CA VAL A 341 -34.26 -14.06 38.41
C VAL A 341 -32.93 -14.79 38.22
N LEU A 342 -32.37 -15.37 39.28
CA LEU A 342 -31.14 -16.16 39.18
C LEU A 342 -31.32 -17.39 38.27
N LEU A 343 -32.42 -18.13 38.40
CA LEU A 343 -32.72 -19.29 37.57
C LEU A 343 -32.83 -18.93 36.08
N VAL A 344 -33.56 -17.85 35.75
CA VAL A 344 -33.70 -17.37 34.37
C VAL A 344 -32.33 -17.02 33.79
N TRP A 345 -31.51 -16.27 34.51
CA TRP A 345 -30.18 -15.91 34.03
C TRP A 345 -29.22 -17.09 33.95
N LEU A 346 -29.37 -18.12 34.79
CA LEU A 346 -28.59 -19.35 34.70
C LEU A 346 -28.96 -20.15 33.45
N ILE A 347 -30.26 -20.25 33.12
CA ILE A 347 -30.74 -20.87 31.88
C ILE A 347 -30.22 -20.09 30.66
N VAL A 348 -30.39 -18.76 30.68
CA VAL A 348 -29.94 -17.87 29.60
C VAL A 348 -28.42 -17.95 29.40
N SER A 349 -27.65 -18.03 30.48
CA SER A 349 -26.19 -18.24 30.40
C SER A 349 -25.85 -19.64 29.89
N GLY A 350 -26.58 -20.69 30.29
CA GLY A 350 -26.37 -22.05 29.79
C GLY A 350 -26.62 -22.17 28.29
N VAL A 351 -27.71 -21.56 27.80
CA VAL A 351 -27.99 -21.44 26.36
C VAL A 351 -26.91 -20.61 25.67
N GLY A 352 -26.47 -19.51 26.28
CA GLY A 352 -25.39 -18.69 25.74
C GLY A 352 -24.07 -19.46 25.61
N ILE A 353 -23.71 -20.27 26.60
CA ILE A 353 -22.52 -21.14 26.56
C ILE A 353 -22.65 -22.14 25.41
N TYR A 354 -23.81 -22.79 25.25
CA TYR A 354 -24.05 -23.74 24.17
C TYR A 354 -23.77 -23.11 22.79
N PHE A 355 -24.27 -21.89 22.54
CA PHE A 355 -23.99 -21.17 21.29
C PHE A 355 -22.54 -20.64 21.20
N SER A 356 -21.83 -20.53 22.32
CA SER A 356 -20.45 -20.00 22.35
C SER A 356 -19.36 -21.06 22.16
N LEU A 357 -19.70 -22.36 22.17
CA LEU A 357 -18.69 -23.44 22.11
C LEU A 357 -18.04 -23.58 20.72
N ASP A 358 -18.79 -23.43 19.63
CA ASP A 358 -18.30 -23.68 18.27
C ASP A 358 -18.34 -22.43 17.37
N ILE A 359 -17.98 -21.26 17.89
CA ILE A 359 -18.11 -20.02 17.11
C ILE A 359 -17.20 -20.08 15.87
N PRO A 360 -17.76 -20.01 14.65
CA PRO A 360 -16.95 -19.99 13.43
C PRO A 360 -16.12 -18.70 13.39
N PHE A 361 -14.87 -18.84 12.96
CA PHE A 361 -13.97 -17.72 12.70
C PHE A 361 -13.87 -17.49 11.20
N ARG A 362 -14.23 -16.29 10.76
CA ARG A 362 -14.10 -15.83 9.38
C ARG A 362 -12.76 -15.14 9.21
N GLY A 363 -11.77 -15.93 8.79
CA GLY A 363 -10.39 -15.51 8.61
C GLY A 363 -10.06 -14.98 7.21
N SER A 364 -10.98 -15.12 6.24
CA SER A 364 -10.73 -14.66 4.88
C SER A 364 -10.79 -13.14 4.81
N PHE A 365 -9.82 -12.53 4.12
CA PHE A 365 -9.86 -11.09 3.84
C PHE A 365 -11.09 -10.71 3.00
N LEU A 366 -11.56 -11.62 2.12
CA LEU A 366 -12.76 -11.44 1.31
C LEU A 366 -14.04 -11.28 2.15
N ASP A 367 -14.05 -11.83 3.37
CA ASP A 367 -15.16 -11.67 4.31
C ASP A 367 -15.22 -10.26 4.93
N LEU A 368 -14.13 -9.50 4.86
CA LEU A 368 -14.04 -8.13 5.35
C LEU A 368 -14.47 -7.10 4.29
N LEU A 369 -14.48 -7.50 3.02
CA LEU A 369 -14.87 -6.67 1.90
C LEU A 369 -16.40 -6.45 1.88
N PRO A 370 -16.86 -5.32 1.31
CA PRO A 370 -18.28 -5.08 1.04
C PRO A 370 -19.00 -6.27 0.36
N GLN A 371 -20.29 -6.39 0.65
CA GLN A 371 -21.21 -7.28 -0.07
C GLN A 371 -21.98 -6.45 -1.10
N ASP A 372 -22.38 -7.07 -2.21
CA ASP A 372 -23.11 -6.41 -3.30
C ASP A 372 -22.32 -5.36 -4.10
N ASP A 373 -20.98 -5.48 -4.10
CA ASP A 373 -20.11 -4.68 -4.99
C ASP A 373 -19.68 -5.56 -6.18
N PRO A 374 -20.04 -5.18 -7.43
CA PRO A 374 -19.77 -5.98 -8.61
C PRO A 374 -18.28 -6.22 -8.85
N LEU A 375 -17.40 -5.29 -8.47
CA LEU A 375 -15.95 -5.47 -8.61
C LEU A 375 -15.39 -6.48 -7.61
N ILE A 376 -15.95 -6.49 -6.39
CA ILE A 376 -15.55 -7.46 -5.37
C ILE A 376 -16.09 -8.85 -5.72
N ASP A 377 -17.29 -8.94 -6.28
CA ASP A 377 -17.84 -10.21 -6.73
C ASP A 377 -17.07 -10.76 -7.94
N GLU A 378 -16.68 -9.92 -8.89
CA GLU A 378 -15.75 -10.29 -9.97
C GLU A 378 -14.38 -10.74 -9.43
N TYR A 379 -13.82 -10.02 -8.44
CA TYR A 379 -12.58 -10.43 -7.77
C TYR A 379 -12.73 -11.78 -7.06
N ARG A 380 -13.86 -12.04 -6.38
CA ARG A 380 -14.17 -13.33 -5.75
C ARG A 380 -14.29 -14.45 -6.78
N GLU A 381 -14.85 -14.19 -7.95
CA GLU A 381 -14.92 -15.17 -9.03
C GLU A 381 -13.55 -15.45 -9.65
N ASN A 382 -12.73 -14.40 -9.85
CA ASN A 382 -11.37 -14.54 -10.34
C ASN A 382 -10.48 -15.30 -9.35
N GLU A 383 -10.55 -15.00 -8.05
CA GLU A 383 -9.87 -15.75 -6.99
C GLU A 383 -10.30 -17.22 -6.93
N ARG A 384 -11.57 -17.54 -7.23
CA ARG A 384 -11.99 -18.95 -7.35
C ARG A 384 -11.36 -19.66 -8.54
N TYR A 385 -10.98 -18.91 -9.58
CA TYR A 385 -10.37 -19.42 -10.80
C TYR A 385 -8.86 -19.62 -10.65
N PHE A 386 -8.18 -18.70 -9.97
CA PHE A 386 -6.79 -18.85 -9.53
C PHE A 386 -6.75 -19.73 -8.28
N GLY A 387 -6.92 -21.05 -8.47
CA GLY A 387 -7.08 -22.01 -7.39
C GLY A 387 -6.03 -21.89 -6.28
N ASP A 388 -6.52 -21.97 -5.04
CA ASP A 388 -5.68 -22.11 -3.85
C ASP A 388 -4.80 -23.36 -3.94
N ALA A 389 -3.54 -23.25 -3.48
CA ALA A 389 -2.62 -24.39 -3.43
C ALA A 389 -1.89 -24.47 -2.10
N VAL A 390 -1.38 -25.66 -1.79
CA VAL A 390 -0.46 -25.90 -0.67
C VAL A 390 0.95 -25.88 -1.23
N GLY A 391 1.75 -24.93 -0.78
CA GLY A 391 3.17 -24.86 -1.08
C GLY A 391 3.96 -25.73 -0.11
N LEU A 392 4.89 -26.51 -0.63
CA LEU A 392 5.82 -27.36 0.10
C LEU A 392 7.24 -26.91 -0.23
N LEU A 393 7.94 -26.41 0.77
CA LEU A 393 9.32 -25.99 0.65
C LEU A 393 10.21 -27.07 1.24
N LEU A 394 10.98 -27.72 0.37
CA LEU A 394 11.94 -28.76 0.73
C LEU A 394 13.31 -28.09 0.91
N GLU A 395 13.90 -28.24 2.09
CA GLU A 395 15.17 -27.64 2.51
C GLU A 395 16.17 -28.76 2.85
N LEU A 396 17.40 -28.68 2.34
CA LEU A 396 18.50 -29.56 2.76
C LEU A 396 18.97 -29.21 4.17
N VAL A 397 19.10 -30.22 5.03
CA VAL A 397 19.51 -30.06 6.43
C VAL A 397 20.56 -31.11 6.79
N GLY A 398 21.57 -30.71 7.57
CA GLY A 398 22.66 -31.58 8.00
C GLY A 398 23.90 -31.42 7.12
N GLU A 399 24.49 -32.52 6.66
CA GLU A 399 25.62 -32.50 5.73
C GLU A 399 25.15 -32.24 4.30
N ILE A 400 25.29 -30.98 3.86
CA ILE A 400 24.93 -30.51 2.53
C ILE A 400 26.09 -30.86 1.57
N PRO A 401 25.85 -31.61 0.47
CA PRO A 401 26.89 -31.91 -0.52
C PRO A 401 27.50 -30.64 -1.10
N GLU A 402 28.80 -30.63 -1.41
CA GLU A 402 29.43 -29.49 -2.09
C GLU A 402 28.97 -29.38 -3.55
N ASP A 403 28.68 -30.53 -4.18
CA ASP A 403 28.23 -30.65 -5.56
C ASP A 403 26.73 -30.29 -5.72
N PRO A 404 26.38 -29.27 -6.51
CA PRO A 404 25.00 -28.88 -6.80
C PRO A 404 24.14 -29.97 -7.43
N GLU A 405 24.72 -30.92 -8.19
CA GLU A 405 23.95 -32.00 -8.81
C GLU A 405 23.45 -33.00 -7.76
N LEU A 406 24.32 -33.37 -6.82
CA LEU A 406 23.98 -34.22 -5.68
C LEU A 406 22.95 -33.56 -4.75
N ARG A 407 22.94 -32.22 -4.65
CA ARG A 407 21.89 -31.49 -3.91
C ARG A 407 20.54 -31.62 -4.62
N SER A 408 20.51 -31.38 -5.93
CA SER A 408 19.31 -31.51 -6.75
C SER A 408 18.73 -32.92 -6.68
N GLU A 409 19.57 -33.95 -6.80
CA GLU A 409 19.15 -35.35 -6.75
C GLU A 409 18.45 -35.69 -5.43
N ARG A 410 19.01 -35.25 -4.28
CA ARG A 410 18.39 -35.46 -2.95
C ARG A 410 17.04 -34.77 -2.83
N LEU A 411 16.93 -33.52 -3.27
CA LEU A 411 15.69 -32.74 -3.22
C LEU A 411 14.62 -33.33 -4.15
N LEU A 412 15.00 -33.75 -5.36
CA LEU A 412 14.11 -34.40 -6.32
C LEU A 412 13.61 -35.75 -5.80
N ALA A 413 14.49 -36.58 -5.24
CA ALA A 413 14.09 -37.85 -4.64
C ALA A 413 13.11 -37.67 -3.48
N ALA A 414 13.29 -36.63 -2.66
CA ALA A 414 12.35 -36.28 -1.60
C ALA A 414 11.00 -35.78 -2.15
N ALA A 415 11.03 -34.91 -3.16
CA ALA A 415 9.83 -34.42 -3.85
C ALA A 415 9.04 -35.58 -4.48
N GLU A 416 9.72 -36.51 -5.14
CA GLU A 416 9.08 -37.66 -5.79
C GLU A 416 8.39 -38.58 -4.78
N ARG A 417 9.03 -38.89 -3.64
CA ARG A 417 8.41 -39.67 -2.56
C ARG A 417 7.12 -39.05 -2.04
N ILE A 418 7.13 -37.73 -1.83
CA ILE A 418 5.94 -36.99 -1.39
C ILE A 418 4.88 -36.98 -2.49
N ALA A 419 5.27 -36.75 -3.74
CA ALA A 419 4.36 -36.69 -4.89
C ALA A 419 3.60 -38.01 -5.10
N VAL A 420 4.26 -39.16 -4.95
CA VAL A 420 3.63 -40.47 -5.09
C VAL A 420 2.49 -40.66 -4.08
N ILE A 421 2.70 -40.24 -2.83
CA ILE A 421 1.69 -40.35 -1.77
C ILE A 421 0.56 -39.36 -2.02
N LEU A 422 0.89 -38.08 -2.26
CA LEU A 422 -0.13 -37.04 -2.48
C LEU A 422 -0.99 -37.28 -3.73
N ARG A 423 -0.43 -37.83 -4.80
CA ARG A 423 -1.20 -38.16 -6.02
C ARG A 423 -2.16 -39.33 -5.82
N ALA A 424 -2.00 -40.13 -4.76
CA ALA A 424 -2.92 -41.21 -4.43
C ALA A 424 -4.16 -40.73 -3.64
N GLU A 425 -4.13 -39.50 -3.11
CA GLU A 425 -5.19 -38.93 -2.30
C GLU A 425 -6.31 -38.32 -3.16
N GLU A 426 -7.57 -38.68 -2.91
CA GLU A 426 -8.73 -38.21 -3.70
C GLU A 426 -8.97 -36.69 -3.63
N GLU A 427 -8.44 -36.05 -2.58
CA GLU A 427 -8.58 -34.62 -2.33
C GLU A 427 -7.49 -33.78 -3.01
N ILE A 428 -6.46 -34.39 -3.60
CA ILE A 428 -5.38 -33.71 -4.35
C ILE A 428 -5.53 -33.99 -5.84
N THR A 429 -5.55 -32.94 -6.65
CA THR A 429 -5.73 -33.05 -8.10
C THR A 429 -4.41 -33.06 -8.86
N HIS A 430 -3.49 -32.18 -8.47
CA HIS A 430 -2.20 -32.01 -9.13
C HIS A 430 -1.10 -31.82 -8.10
N VAL A 431 0.09 -32.32 -8.41
CA VAL A 431 1.31 -32.08 -7.64
C VAL A 431 2.40 -31.69 -8.62
N ILE A 432 2.84 -30.44 -8.50
CA ILE A 432 3.74 -29.74 -9.43
C ILE A 432 5.03 -29.40 -8.69
N TYR A 433 6.15 -29.90 -9.19
CA TYR A 433 7.48 -29.55 -8.70
C TYR A 433 8.50 -29.45 -9.85
N LEU A 434 8.04 -29.72 -11.08
CA LEU A 434 8.73 -29.54 -12.33
C LEU A 434 7.96 -28.51 -13.15
N GLN A 435 8.69 -27.62 -13.81
CA GLN A 435 8.19 -26.63 -14.74
C GLN A 435 8.14 -27.26 -16.13
N GLU A 436 6.92 -27.46 -16.62
CA GLU A 436 6.67 -27.89 -18.00
C GLU A 436 6.50 -26.65 -18.88
N ILE A 437 7.14 -26.66 -20.05
CA ILE A 437 7.01 -25.57 -21.04
C ILE A 437 5.86 -25.93 -21.99
N PRO A 438 4.77 -25.14 -22.06
CA PRO A 438 3.64 -25.43 -22.94
C PRO A 438 4.06 -25.65 -24.39
N GLU A 439 3.42 -26.60 -25.08
CA GLU A 439 3.67 -26.89 -26.50
C GLU A 439 3.40 -25.67 -27.40
N GLU A 440 2.54 -24.75 -26.96
CA GLU A 440 2.17 -23.53 -27.68
C GLU A 440 3.33 -22.54 -27.81
N ILE A 441 4.34 -22.59 -26.93
CA ILE A 441 5.52 -21.73 -27.00
C ILE A 441 6.47 -22.32 -28.04
N PRO A 442 6.77 -21.65 -29.17
CA PRO A 442 7.70 -22.20 -30.16
C PRO A 442 9.12 -22.39 -29.62
N ASP A 443 9.80 -23.46 -30.03
CA ASP A 443 11.14 -23.83 -29.53
C ASP A 443 12.20 -22.74 -29.71
N GLN A 444 12.05 -21.93 -30.77
CA GLN A 444 12.91 -20.78 -31.04
C GLN A 444 12.94 -19.80 -29.85
N TYR A 445 11.79 -19.53 -29.24
CA TYR A 445 11.71 -18.63 -28.08
C TYR A 445 12.37 -19.26 -26.85
N VAL A 446 12.14 -20.55 -26.61
CA VAL A 446 12.79 -21.29 -25.51
C VAL A 446 14.31 -21.24 -25.64
N GLN A 447 14.83 -21.40 -26.86
CA GLN A 447 16.26 -21.32 -27.13
C GLN A 447 16.83 -19.92 -26.95
N LEU A 448 16.09 -18.88 -27.33
CA LEU A 448 16.46 -17.48 -27.10
C LEU A 448 16.54 -17.14 -25.60
N PHE A 449 15.59 -17.63 -24.80
CA PHE A 449 15.59 -17.44 -23.36
C PHE A 449 16.62 -18.30 -22.61
N SER A 450 17.19 -19.33 -23.26
CA SER A 450 18.26 -20.17 -22.69
C SER A 450 19.68 -19.76 -23.10
N LEU A 451 19.84 -18.64 -23.82
CA LEU A 451 21.15 -18.14 -24.20
C LEU A 451 21.92 -17.59 -22.99
N ASP A 452 23.06 -18.20 -22.68
CA ASP A 452 24.00 -17.67 -21.69
C ASP A 452 24.92 -16.58 -22.29
N ALA A 453 25.65 -15.88 -21.43
CA ALA A 453 26.55 -14.80 -21.83
C ALA A 453 27.64 -15.27 -22.82
N ALA A 454 28.15 -16.49 -22.65
CA ALA A 454 29.18 -17.08 -23.51
C ALA A 454 28.64 -17.41 -24.91
N ARG A 455 27.39 -17.87 -25.03
CA ARG A 455 26.72 -18.17 -26.29
C ARG A 455 26.28 -16.88 -26.97
N LEU A 456 25.80 -15.88 -26.23
CA LEU A 456 25.52 -14.54 -26.75
C LEU A 456 26.78 -13.88 -27.34
N GLN A 457 27.91 -13.96 -26.64
CA GLN A 457 29.17 -13.40 -27.12
C GLN A 457 29.66 -14.12 -28.39
N ARG A 458 29.50 -15.44 -28.46
CA ARG A 458 29.77 -16.23 -29.69
C ARG A 458 28.89 -15.76 -30.85
N ILE A 459 27.57 -15.65 -30.64
CA ILE A 459 26.62 -15.18 -31.64
C ILE A 459 26.97 -13.76 -32.13
N GLN A 460 27.33 -12.84 -31.23
CA GLN A 460 27.78 -11.49 -31.60
C GLN A 460 29.06 -11.51 -32.43
N SER A 461 30.04 -12.34 -32.05
CA SER A 461 31.28 -12.50 -32.83
C SER A 461 31.01 -13.08 -34.22
N SER A 462 30.11 -14.06 -34.32
CA SER A 462 29.66 -14.65 -35.58
C SER A 462 28.92 -13.64 -36.46
N LEU A 463 28.09 -12.76 -35.89
CA LEU A 463 27.43 -11.65 -36.59
C LEU A 463 28.44 -10.62 -37.13
N VAL A 464 29.46 -10.26 -36.34
CA VAL A 464 30.52 -9.34 -36.77
C VAL A 464 31.31 -9.95 -37.92
N LEU A 465 31.67 -11.24 -37.82
CA LEU A 465 32.37 -11.97 -38.88
C LEU A 465 31.53 -12.04 -40.16
N ALA A 466 30.26 -12.46 -40.07
CA ALA A 466 29.35 -12.52 -41.21
C ALA A 466 29.14 -11.14 -41.86
N ARG A 467 28.92 -10.10 -41.05
CA ARG A 467 28.75 -8.72 -41.55
C ARG A 467 30.03 -8.16 -42.17
N SER A 468 31.20 -8.49 -41.63
CA SER A 468 32.48 -8.08 -42.21
C SER A 468 32.74 -8.77 -43.55
N ALA A 469 32.39 -10.05 -43.69
CA ALA A 469 32.52 -10.79 -44.95
C ALA A 469 31.54 -10.30 -46.03
N ILE A 470 30.32 -9.92 -45.64
CA ILE A 470 29.29 -9.38 -46.56
C ILE A 470 29.58 -7.90 -46.89
N GLY A 471 30.05 -7.11 -45.91
CA GLY A 471 30.22 -5.66 -46.03
C GLY A 471 31.59 -5.18 -46.55
N ALA A 472 32.65 -5.98 -46.44
CA ALA A 472 34.01 -5.58 -46.81
C ALA A 472 34.45 -6.00 -48.23
N GLY A 473 33.53 -6.42 -49.11
CA GLY A 473 33.86 -6.61 -50.53
C GLY A 473 34.83 -7.76 -50.84
N SER A 474 35.15 -8.66 -49.89
CA SER A 474 36.00 -9.84 -50.14
C SER A 474 35.31 -10.95 -50.96
N LEU A 475 34.06 -10.73 -51.34
CA LEU A 475 33.33 -11.42 -52.40
C LEU A 475 32.92 -10.38 -53.45
N GLY A 476 33.89 -9.77 -54.13
CA GLY A 476 33.70 -8.76 -55.19
C GLY A 476 32.89 -9.21 -56.43
N LEU A 477 32.27 -10.39 -56.37
CA LEU A 477 31.30 -10.89 -57.35
C LEU A 477 29.94 -10.18 -57.28
N PHE A 478 29.66 -9.42 -56.21
CA PHE A 478 28.33 -8.83 -55.97
C PHE A 478 28.28 -7.29 -56.07
N SER A 479 29.38 -6.62 -56.41
CA SER A 479 29.46 -5.15 -56.37
C SER A 479 29.31 -4.44 -57.72
N SER A 480 29.23 -5.15 -58.85
CA SER A 480 29.02 -4.49 -60.15
C SER A 480 27.58 -4.66 -60.66
N LEU A 481 26.89 -3.51 -60.74
CA LEU A 481 25.66 -3.22 -61.49
C LEU A 481 24.31 -3.54 -60.78
N ASP A 482 23.80 -2.51 -60.08
CA ASP A 482 22.40 -2.05 -60.10
C ASP A 482 21.27 -3.08 -59.88
N ARG A 483 21.49 -4.08 -59.01
CA ARG A 483 20.48 -5.10 -58.66
C ARG A 483 20.32 -5.34 -57.15
N GLN A 484 20.38 -4.29 -56.33
CA GLN A 484 20.02 -4.40 -54.91
C GLN A 484 18.55 -4.82 -54.68
N THR A 485 17.69 -4.69 -55.69
CA THR A 485 16.25 -4.99 -55.62
C THR A 485 15.88 -6.46 -55.85
N GLU A 486 16.72 -7.28 -56.51
CA GLU A 486 16.43 -8.71 -56.75
C GLU A 486 16.80 -9.60 -55.55
N TYR A 487 17.83 -9.24 -54.78
CA TYR A 487 18.25 -10.02 -53.61
C TYR A 487 17.29 -9.88 -52.42
N ALA A 488 16.57 -8.76 -52.32
CA ALA A 488 15.52 -8.57 -51.32
C ALA A 488 14.28 -9.47 -51.54
N ALA A 489 14.14 -10.09 -52.73
CA ALA A 489 13.03 -10.96 -53.09
C ALA A 489 13.31 -12.47 -52.90
N ALA A 490 14.55 -12.86 -52.58
CA ALA A 490 14.91 -14.25 -52.30
C ALA A 490 14.49 -14.61 -50.87
N GLY A 491 13.27 -15.15 -50.73
CA GLY A 491 12.63 -15.43 -49.45
C GLY A 491 13.17 -16.65 -48.69
N SER A 492 14.20 -17.35 -49.21
CA SER A 492 14.83 -18.48 -48.53
C SER A 492 16.33 -18.59 -48.78
N LEU A 493 17.04 -19.20 -47.83
CA LEU A 493 18.51 -19.38 -47.84
C LEU A 493 18.97 -20.24 -49.04
N ASP A 494 18.16 -21.23 -49.43
CA ASP A 494 18.38 -22.06 -50.62
C ASP A 494 18.32 -21.26 -51.93
N GLN A 495 17.42 -20.28 -52.02
CA GLN A 495 17.31 -19.42 -53.21
C GLN A 495 18.52 -18.49 -53.33
N MET A 496 19.05 -17.99 -52.21
CA MET A 496 20.31 -17.25 -52.18
C MET A 496 21.49 -18.12 -52.61
N TYR A 497 21.60 -19.36 -52.09
CA TYR A 497 22.64 -20.30 -52.52
C TYR A 497 22.57 -20.61 -54.02
N ALA A 498 21.36 -20.80 -54.56
CA ALA A 498 21.16 -21.04 -56.00
C ALA A 498 21.56 -19.82 -56.85
N LEU A 499 21.21 -18.61 -56.43
CA LEU A 499 21.60 -17.35 -57.09
C LEU A 499 23.12 -17.13 -57.07
N ILE A 500 23.78 -17.42 -55.94
CA ILE A 500 25.24 -17.34 -55.80
C ILE A 500 25.92 -18.36 -56.72
N SER A 501 25.40 -19.60 -56.76
CA SER A 501 25.92 -20.67 -57.63
C SER A 501 25.77 -20.33 -59.11
N ASP A 502 24.63 -19.76 -59.52
CA ASP A 502 24.36 -19.37 -60.90
C ASP A 502 25.27 -18.22 -61.36
N GLN A 503 25.46 -17.20 -60.50
CA GLN A 503 26.38 -16.09 -60.77
C GLN A 503 27.84 -16.54 -60.83
N PHE A 504 28.27 -17.43 -59.94
CA PHE A 504 29.61 -18.01 -59.99
C PHE A 504 29.82 -18.80 -61.29
N THR A 505 28.81 -19.55 -61.71
CA THR A 505 28.83 -20.32 -62.97
C THR A 505 28.87 -19.39 -64.19
N GLN A 506 28.13 -18.29 -64.19
CA GLN A 506 28.18 -17.26 -65.24
C GLN A 506 29.52 -16.49 -65.26
N ALA A 507 30.11 -16.19 -64.10
CA ALA A 507 31.44 -15.57 -64.01
C ALA A 507 32.53 -16.49 -64.58
N MET A 508 32.44 -17.80 -64.30
CA MET A 508 33.33 -18.80 -64.88
C MET A 508 33.11 -18.99 -66.39
N LEU A 509 31.85 -18.97 -66.86
CA LEU A 509 31.51 -19.07 -68.29
C LEU A 509 31.92 -17.81 -69.08
N SER A 510 31.80 -16.62 -68.50
CA SER A 510 32.25 -15.36 -69.11
C SER A 510 33.78 -15.26 -69.16
N ALA A 511 34.48 -15.81 -68.16
CA ALA A 511 35.93 -15.99 -68.19
C ALA A 511 36.38 -16.96 -69.32
N GLN A 512 35.59 -18.00 -69.62
CA GLN A 512 35.82 -18.87 -70.80
C GLN A 512 35.45 -18.20 -72.13
N GLY A 513 34.39 -17.39 -72.18
CA GLY A 513 33.96 -16.66 -73.38
C GLY A 513 34.95 -15.60 -73.83
N SER A 514 35.63 -14.94 -72.89
CA SER A 514 36.68 -13.94 -73.13
C SER A 514 37.95 -14.54 -73.78
N LEU A 515 38.23 -15.83 -73.56
CA LEU A 515 39.31 -16.56 -74.26
C LEU A 515 38.97 -16.83 -75.74
N GLY A 516 37.68 -16.85 -76.11
CA GLY A 516 37.21 -17.13 -77.46
C GLY A 516 37.08 -15.89 -78.37
N SER A 517 37.07 -14.67 -77.81
CA SER A 517 36.83 -13.41 -78.54
C SER A 517 38.11 -12.59 -78.80
N ILE A 518 39.30 -13.18 -78.68
CA ILE A 518 40.54 -12.59 -79.21
C ILE A 518 40.53 -12.72 -80.75
N GLN A 519 39.67 -11.95 -81.41
CA GLN A 519 39.82 -11.65 -82.83
C GLN A 519 40.85 -10.51 -82.94
N LEU A 520 42.01 -10.85 -83.51
CA LEU A 520 43.02 -9.90 -83.97
C LEU A 520 42.41 -8.94 -85.00
N GLY A 521 41.98 -7.77 -84.55
CA GLY A 521 41.62 -6.67 -85.44
C GLY A 521 40.76 -5.60 -84.81
N GLY A 522 41.39 -4.55 -84.24
CA GLY A 522 40.83 -3.20 -84.30
C GLY A 522 40.73 -2.38 -83.01
N ALA A 523 40.84 -2.96 -81.82
CA ALA A 523 40.83 -2.17 -80.57
C ALA A 523 42.25 -1.73 -80.16
N PRO A 524 42.46 -0.49 -79.67
CA PRO A 524 43.75 -0.04 -79.17
C PRO A 524 44.22 -0.90 -77.99
N ALA A 525 45.52 -1.22 -77.96
CA ALA A 525 46.10 -2.19 -77.02
C ALA A 525 45.90 -1.84 -75.53
N GLU A 526 45.67 -0.57 -75.20
CA GLU A 526 45.38 -0.11 -73.83
C GLU A 526 44.04 -0.67 -73.30
N GLU A 527 43.00 -0.71 -74.15
CA GLU A 527 41.66 -1.17 -73.75
C GLU A 527 41.63 -2.68 -73.51
N GLN A 528 42.45 -3.43 -74.26
CA GLN A 528 42.64 -4.88 -74.03
C GLN A 528 43.46 -5.15 -72.76
N LEU A 529 44.40 -4.26 -72.42
CA LEU A 529 45.25 -4.40 -71.23
C LEU A 529 44.46 -4.10 -69.95
N ASP A 530 43.57 -3.10 -69.97
CA ASP A 530 42.70 -2.76 -68.84
C ASP A 530 41.72 -3.89 -68.52
N VAL A 531 41.17 -4.56 -69.54
CA VAL A 531 40.30 -5.74 -69.34
C VAL A 531 41.08 -6.90 -68.72
N ILE A 532 42.34 -7.12 -69.12
CA ILE A 532 43.19 -8.17 -68.55
C ILE A 532 43.58 -7.82 -67.11
N LEU A 533 43.89 -6.56 -66.81
CA LEU A 533 44.22 -6.11 -65.45
C LEU A 533 43.01 -6.24 -64.51
N ALA A 534 41.82 -5.84 -64.95
CA ALA A 534 40.59 -6.00 -64.19
C ALA A 534 40.26 -7.48 -63.93
N LEU A 535 40.48 -8.36 -64.91
CA LEU A 535 40.31 -9.81 -64.73
C LEU A 535 41.31 -10.37 -63.70
N ASN A 536 42.55 -9.90 -63.73
CA ASN A 536 43.60 -10.38 -62.84
C ASN A 536 43.39 -9.90 -61.39
N GLU A 537 42.93 -8.67 -61.19
CA GLU A 537 42.50 -8.19 -59.86
C GLU A 537 41.30 -8.97 -59.34
N ALA A 538 40.28 -9.21 -60.16
CA ALA A 538 39.10 -9.98 -59.76
C ALA A 538 39.46 -11.42 -59.33
N VAL A 539 40.37 -12.08 -60.06
CA VAL A 539 40.86 -13.42 -59.71
C VAL A 539 41.68 -13.39 -58.42
N LEU A 540 42.55 -12.39 -58.23
CA LEU A 540 43.35 -12.26 -57.01
C LEU A 540 42.50 -11.96 -55.77
N ASP A 541 41.46 -11.15 -55.89
CA ASP A 541 40.55 -10.87 -54.78
C ASP A 541 39.68 -12.07 -54.43
N THR A 542 39.24 -12.84 -55.43
CA THR A 542 38.52 -14.10 -55.19
C THR A 542 39.42 -15.11 -54.46
N LEU A 543 40.70 -15.21 -54.84
CA LEU A 543 41.69 -16.07 -54.17
C LEU A 543 41.99 -15.62 -52.73
N ARG A 544 42.01 -14.31 -52.46
CA ARG A 544 42.17 -13.75 -51.11
C ARG A 544 40.94 -14.02 -50.23
N GLY A 545 39.73 -14.03 -50.81
CA GLY A 545 38.47 -14.31 -50.11
C GLY A 545 38.26 -15.77 -49.69
N LEU A 546 38.86 -16.74 -50.40
CA LEU A 546 38.68 -18.17 -50.13
C LEU A 546 39.04 -18.60 -48.69
N GLY A 547 40.03 -17.96 -48.06
CA GLY A 547 40.44 -18.26 -46.68
C GLY A 547 39.42 -17.85 -45.60
N SER A 548 38.46 -16.98 -45.96
CA SER A 548 37.41 -16.49 -45.06
C SER A 548 36.09 -17.29 -45.14
N LEU A 549 35.95 -18.21 -46.11
CA LEU A 549 34.70 -18.93 -46.35
C LEU A 549 34.36 -19.93 -45.23
N ALA A 550 35.33 -20.68 -44.72
CA ALA A 550 35.09 -21.63 -43.64
C ALA A 550 34.54 -20.96 -42.36
N PRO A 551 35.21 -19.92 -41.80
CA PRO A 551 34.71 -19.26 -40.59
C PRO A 551 33.37 -18.52 -40.80
N VAL A 552 33.07 -18.05 -42.02
CA VAL A 552 31.76 -17.45 -42.34
C VAL A 552 30.65 -18.50 -42.41
N THR A 553 30.97 -19.69 -42.93
CA THR A 553 30.03 -20.80 -43.00
C THR A 553 29.70 -21.32 -41.59
N ASP A 554 30.71 -21.44 -40.73
CA ASP A 554 30.53 -21.81 -39.32
C ASP A 554 29.71 -20.74 -38.56
N ALA A 555 30.01 -19.46 -38.78
CA ALA A 555 29.28 -18.34 -38.18
C ALA A 555 27.79 -18.29 -38.61
N LEU A 556 27.50 -18.60 -39.89
CA LEU A 556 26.13 -18.72 -40.40
C LEU A 556 25.42 -19.96 -39.85
N GLY A 557 26.14 -21.07 -39.66
CA GLY A 557 25.65 -22.27 -38.99
C GLY A 557 25.20 -21.98 -37.56
N ASP A 558 26.03 -21.30 -36.77
CA ASP A 558 25.71 -20.89 -35.40
C ASP A 558 24.45 -20.02 -35.34
N LEU A 559 24.30 -19.06 -36.27
CA LEU A 559 23.13 -18.20 -36.35
C LEU A 559 21.87 -18.97 -36.77
N SER A 560 22.01 -19.91 -37.72
CA SER A 560 20.90 -20.75 -38.17
C SER A 560 20.33 -21.62 -37.04
N SER A 561 21.19 -22.05 -36.11
CA SER A 561 20.78 -22.88 -34.97
C SER A 561 19.79 -22.20 -34.03
N ILE A 562 19.68 -20.87 -34.04
CA ILE A 562 18.73 -20.08 -33.23
C ILE A 562 17.34 -20.04 -33.87
N PHE A 563 17.29 -19.99 -35.20
CA PHE A 563 16.04 -19.88 -35.96
C PHE A 563 15.51 -21.27 -36.38
N MET A 564 16.37 -22.28 -36.41
CA MET A 564 16.03 -23.68 -36.61
C MET A 564 16.70 -24.54 -35.51
N PRO A 565 16.15 -24.53 -34.28
CA PRO A 565 16.64 -25.34 -33.17
C PRO A 565 16.68 -26.83 -33.55
N ASP A 566 17.72 -27.52 -33.08
CA ASP A 566 17.74 -28.98 -33.10
C ASP A 566 16.70 -29.51 -32.11
N LEU A 567 15.66 -30.16 -32.64
CA LEU A 567 14.58 -30.77 -31.86
C LEU A 567 15.08 -31.88 -30.91
N ALA A 568 16.29 -32.42 -31.12
CA ALA A 568 16.88 -33.46 -30.27
C ALA A 568 17.55 -32.92 -28.99
N ALA A 569 17.66 -31.60 -28.80
CA ALA A 569 18.47 -30.99 -27.75
C ALA A 569 17.79 -30.88 -26.36
N GLY A 570 16.61 -31.47 -26.15
CA GLY A 570 16.03 -31.64 -24.81
C GLY A 570 15.55 -30.36 -24.11
N TYR A 571 15.41 -29.23 -24.81
CA TYR A 571 15.04 -27.94 -24.20
C TYR A 571 13.65 -27.88 -23.55
N ARG A 572 12.83 -28.91 -23.72
CA ARG A 572 11.50 -29.05 -23.11
C ARG A 572 11.48 -29.99 -21.90
N ASP A 573 12.62 -30.54 -21.51
CA ASP A 573 12.69 -31.42 -20.35
C ASP A 573 12.25 -30.65 -19.08
N PRO A 574 11.28 -31.18 -18.31
CA PRO A 574 10.71 -30.46 -17.18
C PRO A 574 11.78 -30.09 -16.15
N GLN A 575 11.91 -28.79 -15.86
CA GLN A 575 12.96 -28.28 -14.95
C GLN A 575 12.42 -28.13 -13.53
N PRO A 576 13.13 -28.56 -12.47
CA PRO A 576 12.63 -28.39 -11.11
C PRO A 576 12.65 -26.95 -10.63
N TYR A 577 11.72 -26.59 -9.74
CA TYR A 577 11.71 -25.28 -9.07
C TYR A 577 12.77 -25.21 -7.96
N LEU A 578 14.04 -25.16 -8.35
CA LEU A 578 15.18 -25.05 -7.44
C LEU A 578 15.58 -23.60 -7.17
N SER A 579 16.07 -23.38 -5.95
CA SER A 579 16.87 -22.19 -5.61
C SER A 579 18.18 -22.15 -6.37
N SER A 580 18.74 -20.95 -6.58
CA SER A 580 20.00 -20.75 -7.34
C SER A 580 21.21 -21.52 -6.78
N ASP A 581 21.23 -21.83 -5.49
CA ASP A 581 22.29 -22.60 -4.82
C ASP A 581 21.95 -24.10 -4.66
N HIS A 582 20.80 -24.52 -5.20
CA HIS A 582 20.25 -25.86 -5.15
C HIS A 582 20.03 -26.38 -3.72
N THR A 583 19.83 -25.50 -2.72
CA THR A 583 19.60 -25.93 -1.33
C THR A 583 18.12 -26.13 -0.99
N MET A 584 17.25 -25.58 -1.83
CA MET A 584 15.81 -25.54 -1.66
C MET A 584 15.08 -25.93 -2.95
N LEU A 585 13.97 -26.67 -2.82
CA LEU A 585 13.04 -27.01 -3.90
C LEU A 585 11.61 -26.61 -3.51
N LEU A 586 10.90 -25.97 -4.43
CA LEU A 586 9.48 -25.67 -4.29
C LEU A 586 8.62 -26.74 -4.96
N MET A 587 7.70 -27.30 -4.18
CA MET A 587 6.64 -28.20 -4.64
C MET A 587 5.29 -27.55 -4.34
N VAL A 588 4.30 -27.76 -5.20
CA VAL A 588 2.94 -27.23 -5.06
C VAL A 588 1.96 -28.38 -5.21
N ALA A 589 1.10 -28.57 -4.21
CA ALA A 589 0.00 -29.53 -4.25
C ALA A 589 -1.33 -28.76 -4.37
N GLN A 590 -2.16 -29.14 -5.33
CA GLN A 590 -3.43 -28.47 -5.63
C GLN A 590 -4.62 -29.28 -5.14
N PRO A 591 -5.31 -28.86 -4.07
CA PRO A 591 -6.49 -29.55 -3.57
C PRO A 591 -7.69 -29.44 -4.53
N ARG A 592 -8.64 -30.34 -4.37
CA ARG A 592 -9.85 -30.43 -5.21
C ARG A 592 -10.80 -29.26 -5.05
N PHE A 593 -10.86 -28.67 -3.85
CA PHE A 593 -11.72 -27.52 -3.55
C PHE A 593 -10.89 -26.36 -2.97
N PRO A 594 -11.31 -25.10 -3.18
CA PRO A 594 -10.60 -23.95 -2.63
C PRO A 594 -10.65 -23.92 -1.10
N SER A 595 -9.69 -23.23 -0.48
CA SER A 595 -9.58 -23.11 0.99
C SER A 595 -10.83 -22.45 1.61
N GLN A 596 -11.53 -21.65 0.81
CA GLN A 596 -12.77 -20.94 1.12
C GLN A 596 -13.96 -21.88 1.39
N LYS A 597 -13.86 -23.18 1.06
CA LYS A 597 -14.88 -24.20 1.43
C LYS A 597 -15.10 -24.28 2.94
N GLY A 598 -14.11 -23.86 3.73
CA GLY A 598 -14.23 -23.67 5.17
C GLY A 598 -13.01 -24.16 5.93
N LEU A 599 -12.96 -23.81 7.21
CA LEU A 599 -11.88 -24.17 8.11
C LEU A 599 -11.70 -25.69 8.24
N GLU A 600 -12.78 -26.45 8.33
CA GLU A 600 -12.71 -27.91 8.49
C GLU A 600 -12.08 -28.58 7.27
N TYR A 601 -12.36 -28.07 6.06
CA TYR A 601 -11.70 -28.52 4.85
C TYR A 601 -10.22 -28.10 4.82
N SER A 602 -9.92 -26.87 5.25
CA SER A 602 -8.52 -26.41 5.36
C SER A 602 -7.70 -27.25 6.33
N LYS A 603 -8.30 -27.66 7.47
CA LYS A 603 -7.68 -28.60 8.43
C LYS A 603 -7.47 -29.96 7.81
N LEU A 604 -8.48 -30.51 7.12
CA LEU A 604 -8.39 -31.81 6.44
C LEU A 604 -7.19 -31.85 5.49
N ILE A 605 -7.08 -30.86 4.60
CA ILE A 605 -5.97 -30.77 3.64
C ILE A 605 -4.62 -30.61 4.35
N THR A 606 -4.54 -29.73 5.36
CA THR A 606 -3.29 -29.53 6.11
C THR A 606 -2.81 -30.82 6.79
N HIS A 607 -3.74 -31.55 7.43
CA HIS A 607 -3.43 -32.84 8.07
C HIS A 607 -3.05 -33.91 7.05
N LEU A 608 -3.77 -34.03 5.94
CA LEU A 608 -3.47 -34.97 4.87
C LEU A 608 -2.06 -34.76 4.31
N VAL A 609 -1.67 -33.50 4.10
CA VAL A 609 -0.31 -33.17 3.63
C VAL A 609 0.75 -33.45 4.70
N ASP A 610 0.49 -33.12 5.98
CA ASP A 610 1.40 -33.46 7.08
C ASP A 610 1.61 -34.98 7.20
N ASP A 611 0.54 -35.76 7.12
CA ASP A 611 0.58 -37.22 7.18
C ASP A 611 1.34 -37.80 5.98
N SER A 612 1.17 -37.21 4.79
CA SER A 612 1.89 -37.59 3.57
C SER A 612 3.40 -37.31 3.68
N ILE A 613 3.79 -36.15 4.24
CA ILE A 613 5.19 -35.82 4.50
C ILE A 613 5.80 -36.81 5.50
N GLN A 614 5.09 -37.14 6.58
CA GLN A 614 5.57 -38.11 7.57
C GLN A 614 5.72 -39.52 6.98
N ALA A 615 4.75 -39.96 6.17
CA ALA A 615 4.78 -41.26 5.52
C ALA A 615 5.90 -41.39 4.46
N SER A 616 6.34 -40.28 3.87
CA SER A 616 7.39 -40.26 2.83
C SER A 616 8.83 -40.47 3.35
N ASP A 617 9.04 -40.39 4.68
CA ASP A 617 10.35 -40.52 5.35
C ASP A 617 11.48 -39.69 4.69
N VAL A 618 11.18 -38.47 4.28
CA VAL A 618 12.16 -37.57 3.62
C VAL A 618 13.26 -37.08 4.56
N ALA A 619 13.06 -37.20 5.88
CA ALA A 619 14.09 -36.94 6.87
C ALA A 619 15.30 -37.89 6.70
N SER A 620 15.09 -39.13 6.22
CA SER A 620 16.16 -40.07 5.88
C SER A 620 17.09 -39.58 4.76
N LEU A 621 16.60 -38.65 3.93
CA LEU A 621 17.36 -38.04 2.83
C LEU A 621 18.06 -36.73 3.26
N GLY A 622 17.98 -36.35 4.53
CA GLY A 622 18.48 -35.05 5.00
C GLY A 622 17.64 -33.88 4.51
N VAL A 623 16.36 -34.10 4.20
CA VAL A 623 15.44 -33.04 3.72
C VAL A 623 14.39 -32.73 4.79
N ARG A 624 14.21 -31.44 5.07
CA ARG A 624 13.12 -30.92 5.90
C ARG A 624 12.08 -30.29 4.99
N VAL A 625 10.81 -30.58 5.24
CA VAL A 625 9.70 -30.00 4.49
C VAL A 625 8.96 -28.99 5.36
N ARG A 626 8.64 -27.83 4.80
CA ARG A 626 7.80 -26.81 5.43
C ARG A 626 6.61 -26.52 4.54
N GLN A 627 5.43 -26.44 5.14
CA GLN A 627 4.20 -26.11 4.43
C GLN A 627 3.92 -24.61 4.44
N THR A 628 3.32 -24.11 3.36
CA THR A 628 2.85 -22.74 3.20
C THR A 628 1.62 -22.72 2.27
N GLY A 629 1.04 -21.55 2.06
CA GLY A 629 -0.20 -21.38 1.28
C GLY A 629 -1.43 -21.17 2.17
N THR A 630 -2.58 -21.00 1.53
CA THR A 630 -3.81 -20.50 2.18
C THR A 630 -4.42 -21.51 3.15
N TYR A 631 -4.37 -22.82 2.87
CA TYR A 631 -4.88 -23.87 3.76
C TYR A 631 -4.16 -23.94 5.12
N PRO A 632 -2.82 -24.14 5.19
CA PRO A 632 -2.11 -24.15 6.47
C PRO A 632 -2.17 -22.80 7.16
N PHE A 633 -2.16 -21.68 6.41
CA PHE A 633 -2.30 -20.33 6.96
C PHE A 633 -3.65 -20.13 7.66
N ASN A 634 -4.77 -20.50 7.03
CA ASN A 634 -6.11 -20.36 7.61
C ASN A 634 -6.25 -21.21 8.88
N THR A 635 -5.73 -22.43 8.86
CA THR A 635 -5.73 -23.32 10.01
C THR A 635 -4.90 -22.75 11.17
N ALA A 636 -3.65 -22.35 10.91
CA ALA A 636 -2.76 -21.80 11.92
C ALA A 636 -3.29 -20.48 12.52
N THR A 637 -3.78 -19.57 11.67
CA THR A 637 -4.34 -18.28 12.09
C THR A 637 -5.56 -18.47 12.96
N THR A 638 -6.48 -19.37 12.59
CA THR A 638 -7.69 -19.62 13.39
C THR A 638 -7.35 -20.20 14.77
N VAL A 639 -6.40 -21.13 14.83
CA VAL A 639 -5.93 -21.70 16.12
C VAL A 639 -5.28 -20.63 17.00
N ALA A 640 -4.45 -19.75 16.41
CA ALA A 640 -3.83 -18.64 17.12
C ALA A 640 -4.86 -17.65 17.64
N VAL A 641 -5.79 -17.21 16.78
CA VAL A 641 -6.83 -16.24 17.14
C VAL A 641 -7.77 -16.78 18.22
N ASN A 642 -8.24 -18.03 18.13
CA ASN A 642 -9.11 -18.61 19.15
C ASN A 642 -8.40 -18.70 20.51
N ARG A 643 -7.11 -19.06 20.51
CA ARG A 643 -6.28 -19.09 21.71
C ARG A 643 -6.12 -17.69 22.31
N ASP A 644 -5.86 -16.69 21.48
CA ASP A 644 -5.63 -15.32 21.93
C ASP A 644 -6.91 -14.61 22.35
N MET A 645 -8.04 -14.86 21.70
CA MET A 645 -9.37 -14.39 22.12
C MET A 645 -9.72 -14.91 23.52
N LEU A 646 -9.46 -16.19 23.79
CA LEU A 646 -9.68 -16.78 25.12
C LEU A 646 -8.70 -16.19 26.15
N ARG A 647 -7.41 -16.08 25.82
CA ARG A 647 -6.40 -15.50 26.71
C ARG A 647 -6.69 -14.04 27.07
N THR A 648 -7.00 -13.21 26.09
CA THR A 648 -7.33 -11.79 26.29
C THR A 648 -8.59 -11.62 27.13
N THR A 649 -9.61 -12.46 26.92
CA THR A 649 -10.83 -12.45 27.74
C THR A 649 -10.54 -12.85 29.20
N ILE A 650 -9.72 -13.88 29.43
CA ILE A 650 -9.32 -14.30 30.78
C ILE A 650 -8.49 -13.21 31.46
N VAL A 651 -7.47 -12.68 30.79
CA VAL A 651 -6.61 -11.61 31.31
C VAL A 651 -7.43 -10.37 31.64
N SER A 652 -8.35 -9.97 30.77
CA SER A 652 -9.26 -8.84 31.00
C SER A 652 -10.19 -9.10 32.19
N SER A 653 -10.74 -10.32 32.31
CA SER A 653 -11.58 -10.71 33.44
C SER A 653 -10.83 -10.64 34.78
N ILE A 654 -9.58 -11.11 34.82
CA ILE A 654 -8.70 -11.00 35.99
C ILE A 654 -8.41 -9.52 36.28
N GLY A 655 -8.08 -8.73 35.25
CA GLY A 655 -7.86 -7.30 35.38
C GLY A 655 -9.05 -6.56 35.99
N VAL A 656 -10.26 -6.85 35.52
CA VAL A 656 -11.50 -6.27 36.06
C VAL A 656 -11.78 -6.73 37.48
N PHE A 657 -11.52 -8.01 37.80
CA PHE A 657 -11.61 -8.49 39.17
C PHE A 657 -10.65 -7.73 40.11
N VAL A 658 -9.41 -7.49 39.68
CA VAL A 658 -8.42 -6.69 40.43
C VAL A 658 -8.89 -5.24 40.58
N ILE A 659 -9.42 -4.62 39.52
CA ILE A 659 -9.99 -3.27 39.57
C ILE A 659 -11.11 -3.19 40.60
N PHE A 660 -12.03 -4.16 40.63
CA PHE A 660 -13.08 -4.21 41.65
C PHE A 660 -12.54 -4.44 43.05
N MET A 661 -11.49 -5.27 43.20
CA MET A 661 -10.86 -5.51 44.50
C MET A 661 -10.25 -4.22 45.05
N VAL A 662 -9.60 -3.42 44.20
CA VAL A 662 -9.08 -2.10 44.56
C VAL A 662 -10.22 -1.10 44.83
N ALA A 663 -11.25 -1.07 43.98
CA ALA A 663 -12.34 -0.11 44.08
C ALA A 663 -13.22 -0.32 45.34
N PHE A 664 -13.46 -1.56 45.74
CA PHE A 664 -14.34 -1.88 46.87
C PHE A 664 -13.60 -2.29 48.14
N GLY A 665 -12.32 -2.67 48.06
CA GLY A 665 -11.56 -3.22 49.20
C GLY A 665 -12.14 -4.50 49.78
N SER A 666 -12.97 -5.23 49.02
CA SER A 666 -13.73 -6.39 49.49
C SER A 666 -13.84 -7.46 48.42
N LEU A 667 -13.33 -8.66 48.76
CA LEU A 667 -13.43 -9.86 47.90
C LEU A 667 -14.88 -10.16 47.53
N PHE A 668 -15.79 -10.01 48.50
CA PHE A 668 -17.20 -10.33 48.32
C PHE A 668 -17.91 -9.42 47.32
N TYR A 669 -17.74 -8.10 47.42
CA TYR A 669 -18.34 -7.17 46.46
C TYR A 669 -17.73 -7.33 45.07
N SER A 670 -16.44 -7.68 45.00
CA SER A 670 -15.74 -7.92 43.73
C SER A 670 -16.29 -9.15 43.00
N VAL A 671 -16.46 -10.28 43.69
CA VAL A 671 -17.06 -11.50 43.08
C VAL A 671 -18.48 -11.22 42.59
N ILE A 672 -19.31 -10.55 43.40
CA ILE A 672 -20.69 -10.22 43.03
C ILE A 672 -20.74 -9.26 41.82
N ALA A 673 -19.76 -8.36 41.68
CA ALA A 673 -19.66 -7.43 40.56
C ALA A 673 -19.22 -8.10 39.24
N VAL A 674 -18.34 -9.11 39.31
CA VAL A 674 -17.82 -9.81 38.12
C VAL A 674 -18.87 -10.74 37.48
N ILE A 675 -19.70 -11.41 38.27
CA ILE A 675 -20.66 -12.40 37.75
C ILE A 675 -21.56 -11.84 36.64
N PRO A 676 -22.24 -10.68 36.80
CA PRO A 676 -23.07 -10.10 35.73
C PRO A 676 -22.28 -9.76 34.46
N LEU A 677 -21.01 -9.34 34.60
CA LEU A 677 -20.16 -9.02 33.45
C LEU A 677 -19.77 -10.27 32.67
N LEU A 678 -19.35 -11.35 33.36
CA LEU A 678 -19.06 -12.62 32.68
C LEU A 678 -20.27 -13.19 31.95
N VAL A 679 -21.46 -13.06 32.56
CA VAL A 679 -22.72 -13.44 31.92
C VAL A 679 -22.96 -12.62 30.65
N SER A 680 -22.73 -11.30 30.68
CA SER A 680 -22.87 -10.46 29.49
C SER A 680 -21.86 -10.79 28.38
N VAL A 681 -20.63 -11.19 28.72
CA VAL A 681 -19.65 -11.65 27.74
C VAL A 681 -20.14 -12.90 27.02
N VAL A 682 -20.63 -13.90 27.77
CA VAL A 682 -21.22 -15.11 27.19
C VAL A 682 -22.39 -14.77 26.27
N LEU A 683 -23.27 -13.84 26.66
CA LEU A 683 -24.38 -13.42 25.81
C LEU A 683 -23.93 -12.65 24.57
N THR A 684 -22.86 -11.85 24.69
CA THR A 684 -22.27 -11.14 23.55
C THR A 684 -21.69 -12.14 22.54
N MET A 685 -20.99 -13.17 23.02
CA MET A 685 -20.45 -14.25 22.18
C MET A 685 -21.57 -15.05 21.49
N ALA A 686 -22.61 -15.41 22.24
CA ALA A 686 -23.78 -16.08 21.68
C ALA A 686 -24.50 -15.22 20.63
N TRP A 687 -24.64 -13.92 20.89
CA TRP A 687 -25.23 -12.97 19.95
C TRP A 687 -24.38 -12.82 18.67
N ALA A 688 -23.06 -12.78 18.78
CA ALA A 688 -22.16 -12.72 17.62
C ALA A 688 -22.37 -13.91 16.68
N ARG A 689 -22.54 -15.12 17.22
CA ARG A 689 -22.90 -16.29 16.41
C ARG A 689 -24.25 -16.12 15.71
N LEU A 690 -25.28 -15.67 16.42
CA LEU A 690 -26.64 -15.58 15.89
C LEU A 690 -26.83 -14.44 14.87
N ALA A 691 -26.14 -13.32 15.06
CA ALA A 691 -26.35 -12.10 14.30
C ALA A 691 -25.46 -11.99 13.07
N VAL A 692 -24.21 -12.47 13.16
CA VAL A 692 -23.19 -12.26 12.12
C VAL A 692 -22.39 -13.53 11.81
N ASP A 693 -22.88 -14.71 12.22
CA ASP A 693 -22.21 -15.99 11.96
C ASP A 693 -20.76 -16.02 12.46
N GLY A 694 -20.54 -15.51 13.67
CA GLY A 694 -19.29 -15.64 14.42
C GLY A 694 -18.39 -14.39 14.43
N PHE A 695 -17.09 -14.60 14.63
CA PHE A 695 -16.12 -13.50 14.73
C PHE A 695 -15.23 -13.46 13.48
N ASN A 696 -14.80 -12.25 13.13
CA ASN A 696 -13.79 -11.98 12.12
C ASN A 696 -12.51 -11.46 12.81
N LEU A 697 -11.42 -11.29 12.07
CA LEU A 697 -10.14 -10.86 12.64
C LEU A 697 -10.24 -9.57 13.47
N VAL A 698 -11.08 -8.62 13.04
CA VAL A 698 -11.27 -7.32 13.69
C VAL A 698 -12.21 -7.40 14.90
N THR A 699 -13.18 -8.31 14.94
CA THR A 699 -14.19 -8.37 16.02
C THR A 699 -13.80 -9.28 17.19
N THR A 700 -12.65 -9.97 17.10
CA THR A 700 -12.17 -10.92 18.13
C THR A 700 -11.91 -10.29 19.51
N PHE A 701 -11.59 -9.00 19.59
CA PHE A 701 -11.35 -8.32 20.86
C PHE A 701 -12.62 -7.80 21.56
N LEU A 702 -13.78 -7.87 20.90
CA LEU A 702 -15.03 -7.29 21.41
C LEU A 702 -15.54 -7.89 22.73
N PRO A 703 -15.40 -9.20 23.01
CA PRO A 703 -15.75 -9.76 24.32
C PRO A 703 -15.02 -9.05 25.48
N ALA A 704 -13.72 -8.80 25.31
CA ALA A 704 -12.92 -8.06 26.29
C ALA A 704 -13.31 -6.58 26.37
N LEU A 705 -13.62 -5.95 25.23
CA LEU A 705 -14.11 -4.56 25.17
C LEU A 705 -15.43 -4.39 25.94
N VAL A 706 -16.43 -5.26 25.71
CA VAL A 706 -17.73 -5.21 26.39
C VAL A 706 -17.57 -5.39 27.89
N LEU A 707 -16.68 -6.30 28.30
CA LEU A 707 -16.35 -6.49 29.71
C LEU A 707 -15.78 -5.21 30.33
N GLY A 708 -14.92 -4.48 29.62
CA GLY A 708 -14.38 -3.18 30.03
C GLY A 708 -15.42 -2.06 30.09
N LEU A 709 -16.28 -1.98 29.08
CA LEU A 709 -17.34 -0.96 28.99
C LEU A 709 -18.44 -1.14 30.04
N GLY A 710 -18.67 -2.36 30.53
CA GLY A 710 -19.73 -2.65 31.51
C GLY A 710 -19.34 -2.46 32.98
N ILE A 711 -18.06 -2.22 33.29
CA ILE A 711 -17.53 -2.17 34.66
C ILE A 711 -18.24 -1.09 35.50
N ASP A 712 -18.43 0.09 34.92
CA ASP A 712 -18.96 1.28 35.57
C ASP A 712 -20.38 1.07 36.12
N TYR A 713 -21.20 0.26 35.47
CA TYR A 713 -22.56 -0.09 35.92
C TYR A 713 -22.53 -0.76 37.28
N ALA A 714 -21.63 -1.74 37.46
CA ALA A 714 -21.46 -2.43 38.73
C ALA A 714 -20.85 -1.50 39.79
N ILE A 715 -19.82 -0.71 39.44
CA ILE A 715 -19.20 0.26 40.36
C ILE A 715 -20.22 1.24 40.90
N HIS A 716 -20.99 1.91 40.04
CA HIS A 716 -21.90 2.95 40.46
C HIS A 716 -23.04 2.41 41.34
N ILE A 717 -23.61 1.26 41.01
CA ILE A 717 -24.71 0.67 41.80
C ILE A 717 -24.19 0.17 43.14
N ILE A 718 -23.06 -0.55 43.19
CA ILE A 718 -22.48 -1.05 44.45
C ILE A 718 -22.01 0.10 45.33
N ALA A 719 -21.33 1.11 44.78
CA ALA A 719 -20.85 2.25 45.55
C ALA A 719 -22.02 2.99 46.22
N ARG A 720 -23.10 3.26 45.48
CA ARG A 720 -24.28 3.91 46.06
C ARG A 720 -25.00 3.03 47.07
N TYR A 721 -25.09 1.72 46.82
CA TYR A 721 -25.61 0.77 47.79
C TYR A 721 -24.80 0.77 49.09
N SER A 722 -23.47 0.74 48.99
CA SER A 722 -22.54 0.75 50.12
C SER A 722 -22.66 2.04 50.94
N GLU A 723 -22.74 3.20 50.28
CA GLU A 723 -22.96 4.51 50.91
C GLU A 723 -24.29 4.56 51.69
N GLU A 724 -25.36 4.02 51.11
CA GLU A 724 -26.67 3.98 51.78
C GLU A 724 -26.68 3.01 52.96
N ARG A 725 -25.89 1.93 52.89
CA ARG A 725 -25.71 0.96 53.99
C ARG A 725 -24.84 1.51 55.11
N SER A 726 -23.82 2.31 54.81
CA SER A 726 -22.98 2.97 55.83
C SER A 726 -23.76 4.03 56.61
N GLN A 727 -24.75 4.66 55.98
CA GLN A 727 -25.73 5.54 56.64
C GLN A 727 -26.80 4.80 57.48
N GLY A 728 -26.66 3.48 57.68
CA GLY A 728 -27.57 2.69 58.52
C GLY A 728 -28.91 2.35 57.89
N ARG A 729 -29.12 2.62 56.59
CA ARG A 729 -30.42 2.34 55.94
C ARG A 729 -30.62 0.84 55.73
N SER A 730 -31.89 0.42 55.73
CA SER A 730 -32.26 -0.99 55.52
C SER A 730 -31.85 -1.48 54.12
N LEU A 731 -31.60 -2.79 53.98
CA LEU A 731 -31.24 -3.41 52.69
C LEU A 731 -32.18 -2.98 51.56
N ASN A 732 -33.49 -3.03 51.81
CA ASN A 732 -34.51 -2.69 50.83
C ASN A 732 -34.41 -1.22 50.40
N ARG A 733 -34.22 -0.31 51.35
CA ARG A 733 -34.11 1.12 51.06
C ARG A 733 -32.82 1.43 50.30
N ALA A 734 -31.71 0.85 50.72
CA ALA A 734 -30.41 1.04 50.07
C ALA A 734 -30.41 0.55 48.62
N LEU A 735 -30.92 -0.66 48.35
CA LEU A 735 -31.04 -1.19 46.99
C LEU A 735 -32.01 -0.37 46.12
N TYR A 736 -33.16 0.03 46.66
CA TYR A 736 -34.12 0.84 45.93
C TYR A 736 -33.52 2.18 45.50
N VAL A 737 -32.82 2.87 46.42
CA VAL A 737 -32.18 4.15 46.13
C VAL A 737 -31.03 3.98 45.13
N ALA A 738 -30.20 2.93 45.28
CA ALA A 738 -29.11 2.65 44.34
C ALA A 738 -29.61 2.41 42.91
N ILE A 739 -30.63 1.57 42.73
CA ILE A 739 -31.20 1.27 41.41
C ILE A 739 -31.90 2.49 40.81
N GLN A 740 -32.69 3.24 41.58
CA GLN A 740 -33.41 4.40 41.04
C GLN A 740 -32.48 5.56 40.68
N SER A 741 -31.44 5.81 41.48
CA SER A 741 -30.51 6.93 41.22
C SER A 741 -29.45 6.55 40.20
N LYS A 742 -28.64 5.52 40.48
CA LYS A 742 -27.51 5.13 39.63
C LYS A 742 -27.93 4.26 38.47
N GLY A 743 -28.96 3.42 38.61
CA GLY A 743 -29.50 2.65 37.48
C GLY A 743 -30.05 3.53 36.36
N LYS A 744 -30.62 4.71 36.67
CA LYS A 744 -31.05 5.68 35.64
C LYS A 744 -29.87 6.29 34.89
N ALA A 745 -28.82 6.68 35.61
CA ALA A 745 -27.59 7.18 34.99
C ALA A 745 -26.90 6.11 34.12
N SER A 746 -26.80 4.87 34.63
CA SER A 746 -26.24 3.74 33.89
C SER A 746 -27.07 3.37 32.65
N LEU A 747 -28.40 3.47 32.71
CA LEU A 747 -29.26 3.25 31.53
C LEU A 747 -28.95 4.26 30.41
N TYR A 748 -28.82 5.55 30.76
CA TYR A 748 -28.47 6.56 29.76
C TYR A 748 -27.07 6.35 29.20
N ALA A 749 -26.08 6.02 30.05
CA ALA A 749 -24.72 5.71 29.59
C ALA A 749 -24.70 4.50 28.64
N ALA A 750 -25.36 3.40 29.01
CA ALA A 750 -25.47 2.21 28.18
C ALA A 750 -26.19 2.49 26.85
N ALA A 751 -27.29 3.25 26.88
CA ALA A 751 -28.04 3.63 25.69
C ALA A 751 -27.23 4.54 24.75
N THR A 752 -26.48 5.51 25.29
CA THR A 752 -25.63 6.39 24.48
C THR A 752 -24.47 5.62 23.85
N THR A 753 -23.82 4.73 24.60
CA THR A 753 -22.73 3.90 24.06
C THR A 753 -23.25 2.93 23.01
N ALA A 754 -24.39 2.28 23.26
CA ALA A 754 -25.04 1.42 22.27
C ALA A 754 -25.43 2.19 21.00
N LEU A 755 -25.94 3.42 21.13
CA LEU A 755 -26.27 4.27 19.99
C LEU A 755 -25.04 4.65 19.15
N VAL A 756 -23.89 4.90 19.79
CA VAL A 756 -22.62 5.16 19.09
C VAL A 756 -22.21 3.94 18.27
N PHE A 757 -22.27 2.73 18.84
CA PHE A 757 -21.97 1.50 18.10
C PHE A 757 -23.00 1.18 17.02
N LEU A 758 -24.29 1.51 17.22
CA LEU A 758 -25.31 1.41 16.16
C LEU A 758 -25.02 2.36 14.99
N GLY A 759 -24.30 3.47 15.23
CA GLY A 759 -23.83 4.34 14.16
C GLY A 759 -22.89 3.62 13.18
N LEU A 760 -22.18 2.57 13.61
CA LEU A 760 -21.32 1.78 12.72
C LEU A 760 -22.13 0.92 11.73
N LEU A 761 -23.44 0.79 11.89
CA LEU A 761 -24.29 0.08 10.93
C LEU A 761 -24.43 0.80 9.60
N THR A 762 -24.05 2.07 9.52
CA THR A 762 -23.99 2.81 8.25
C THR A 762 -22.67 2.62 7.51
N SER A 763 -21.76 1.81 8.05
CA SER A 763 -20.45 1.55 7.44
C SER A 763 -20.58 0.55 6.29
N GLU A 764 -19.95 0.87 5.16
CA GLU A 764 -19.77 -0.05 4.02
C GLU A 764 -18.77 -1.18 4.35
N SER A 765 -17.84 -0.94 5.30
CA SER A 765 -16.97 -1.99 5.82
C SER A 765 -17.76 -2.97 6.69
N ARG A 766 -17.82 -4.23 6.26
CA ARG A 766 -18.48 -5.33 6.99
C ARG A 766 -17.89 -5.54 8.38
N ALA A 767 -16.58 -5.38 8.54
CA ALA A 767 -15.93 -5.50 9.84
C ALA A 767 -16.47 -4.49 10.87
N LEU A 768 -16.63 -3.22 10.46
CA LEU A 768 -17.18 -2.16 11.31
C LEU A 768 -18.68 -2.33 11.55
N PHE A 769 -19.42 -2.75 10.53
CA PHE A 769 -20.85 -3.06 10.65
C PHE A 769 -21.10 -4.15 11.70
N GLU A 770 -20.37 -5.26 11.61
CA GLU A 770 -20.48 -6.38 12.55
C GLU A 770 -20.05 -5.99 13.97
N MET A 771 -19.01 -5.16 14.09
CA MET A 771 -18.60 -4.57 15.37
C MET A 771 -19.73 -3.72 15.99
N GLY A 772 -20.45 -2.95 15.17
CA GLY A 772 -21.62 -2.20 15.60
C GLY A 772 -22.74 -3.09 16.14
N MET A 773 -23.09 -4.15 15.41
CA MET A 773 -24.13 -5.11 15.81
C MET A 773 -23.79 -5.88 17.08
N ILE A 774 -22.55 -6.36 17.20
CA ILE A 774 -22.10 -7.14 18.36
C ILE A 774 -22.02 -6.24 19.59
N THR A 775 -21.34 -5.10 19.48
CA THR A 775 -21.01 -4.27 20.66
C THR A 775 -22.21 -3.52 21.22
N SER A 776 -23.14 -3.06 20.36
CA SER A 776 -24.35 -2.36 20.82
C SER A 776 -25.23 -3.26 21.70
N VAL A 777 -25.46 -4.51 21.27
CA VAL A 777 -26.19 -5.51 22.05
C VAL A 777 -25.37 -5.97 23.26
N GLY A 778 -24.05 -6.13 23.11
CA GLY A 778 -23.14 -6.49 24.20
C GLY A 778 -23.21 -5.49 25.36
N VAL A 779 -23.12 -4.19 25.09
CA VAL A 779 -23.24 -3.13 26.10
C VAL A 779 -24.61 -3.12 26.77
N MET A 780 -25.69 -3.28 26.01
CA MET A 780 -27.04 -3.36 26.58
C MET A 780 -27.23 -4.62 27.44
N SER A 781 -26.65 -5.74 27.02
CA SER A 781 -26.67 -6.99 27.78
C SER A 781 -25.89 -6.86 29.09
N ALA A 782 -24.75 -6.16 29.11
CA ALA A 782 -23.97 -5.86 30.31
C ALA A 782 -24.76 -5.00 31.31
N PHE A 783 -25.46 -3.97 30.81
CA PHE A 783 -26.35 -3.16 31.64
C PHE A 783 -27.50 -3.99 32.22
N LEU A 784 -28.21 -4.78 31.40
CA LEU A 784 -29.34 -5.59 31.84
C LEU A 784 -28.92 -6.69 32.82
N ALA A 785 -27.81 -7.39 32.54
CA ALA A 785 -27.23 -8.37 33.44
C ALA A 785 -26.92 -7.72 34.79
N THR A 786 -26.23 -6.58 34.79
CA THR A 786 -25.90 -5.86 36.02
C THR A 786 -27.15 -5.39 36.76
N LEU A 787 -28.13 -4.81 36.07
CA LEU A 787 -29.35 -4.30 36.69
C LEU A 787 -30.16 -5.40 37.38
N PHE A 788 -30.23 -6.61 36.81
CA PHE A 788 -31.05 -7.70 37.34
C PHE A 788 -30.27 -8.64 38.27
N LEU A 789 -29.06 -9.09 37.88
CA LEU A 789 -28.27 -10.05 38.65
C LEU A 789 -27.62 -9.42 39.88
N LEU A 790 -27.09 -8.20 39.78
CA LEU A 790 -26.36 -7.59 40.90
C LEU A 790 -27.24 -7.44 42.16
N PRO A 791 -28.46 -6.87 42.12
CA PRO A 791 -29.31 -6.77 43.31
C PRO A 791 -29.82 -8.14 43.78
N THR A 792 -29.96 -9.09 42.85
CA THR A 792 -30.36 -10.48 43.14
C THR A 792 -29.28 -11.18 43.98
N LEU A 793 -28.02 -11.10 43.55
CA LEU A 793 -26.87 -11.68 44.25
C LEU A 793 -26.69 -11.05 45.64
N ILE A 794 -26.80 -9.72 45.75
CA ILE A 794 -26.77 -9.03 47.05
C ILE A 794 -27.94 -9.49 47.95
N THR A 795 -29.15 -9.65 47.41
CA THR A 795 -30.30 -10.10 48.19
C THR A 795 -30.15 -11.54 48.69
N LEU A 796 -29.73 -12.46 47.81
CA LEU A 796 -29.54 -13.87 48.14
C LEU A 796 -28.41 -14.07 49.14
N SER A 797 -27.29 -13.36 48.95
CA SER A 797 -26.19 -13.37 49.91
C SER A 797 -26.62 -12.88 51.29
N HIS A 798 -27.43 -11.82 51.36
CA HIS A 798 -27.95 -11.33 52.64
C HIS A 798 -28.84 -12.37 53.32
N TYR A 799 -29.60 -13.18 52.56
CA TYR A 799 -30.40 -14.28 53.13
C TYR A 799 -29.52 -15.43 53.63
N LEU A 800 -28.51 -15.84 52.85
CA LEU A 800 -27.61 -16.96 53.14
C LEU A 800 -26.69 -16.67 54.35
N PHE A 801 -26.14 -15.45 54.45
CA PHE A 801 -25.18 -15.10 55.51
C PHE A 801 -25.84 -14.61 56.82
N ARG A 802 -27.15 -14.29 56.84
CA ARG A 802 -27.86 -13.90 58.07
C ARG A 802 -28.05 -15.05 59.06
N GLY A 803 -27.97 -16.30 58.58
CA GLY A 803 -28.06 -17.49 59.44
C GLY A 803 -26.83 -17.73 60.33
N ARG A 804 -25.71 -17.00 60.13
CA ARG A 804 -24.44 -17.19 60.86
C ARG A 804 -24.08 -16.09 61.87
N ARG A 805 -24.95 -15.09 62.08
CA ARG A 805 -24.82 -14.12 63.18
C ARG A 805 -26.03 -14.22 64.09
N LYS A 806 -26.04 -15.24 64.94
CA LYS A 806 -26.73 -15.23 66.24
C LYS A 806 -25.67 -15.12 67.31
#